data_AF-A0A6B3BGQ6-F1
#
_entry.id   AF-A0A6B3BGQ6-F1
#
_cell.length_a   1.000
_cell.length_b   1.000
_cell.length_c   1.000
_cell.angle_alpha   90.00
_cell.angle_beta   90.00
_cell.angle_gamma   90.00
#
_symmetry.space_group_name_H-M   'P 1'
#
loop_
_entity.id
_entity.type
_entity.pdbx_description
1 polymer ?
#
loop_
_entity_poly.entity_id
_entity_poly.type
_entity_poly.pdbx_seq_one_letter_code
_entity_poly.pdbx_strand_id
1 'polypeptide(L)'
;MDIRRAPLMRLTLAQDPQQDRWLLALQSHHLIRDHQALEILFAEVRAHLEQEEAQLPEPAPYRDFVAHARLAVSVEQHQAYFARELGEVEEPTAPYGVLDTHGDGSGTGEAVVELPAEAAERLRVQARRHGVSAAAFFHLAWARVAAATTGQTHPVFGTVLLGRMDAGDASNRTPGLYINTLPIRIDATQTLADGLSSVQVQLSELLAHEHAPLTLAQQATSLPAQSPLFTSLLNYRHSRGADDTGTGLAGVTPLFGQERTNYPLTASVDDTGTGFRLSVQAGRPIDPEVVCALLHTTVENVVGALEEQRDTRLDRIPVLGAQQHEQLLTTWNDTVSEIPAATIPELFEAHVARAPEALAVVADGVDMTYAELDARANRLARLLRARGVGAGTSEGAETLVGVCLERGAELMVALLAIAKAGGAYMPIDAAYPADRIGYMLQDAAPVMVLVSSDTAPLLPAPAAASDAAAVLPPSALVLDAPETVAELAALDAAAPVGRTVRAADAAYVIYTSGSTGRPKGVLVSHAGVASLVAGHERYLGVGAGSRVGQFASAGFDTFGWEWFMALLTGAALVVIPQDRRLGEALPHFLTEQRVTHVTLPPAVLATLHEGSIAQDVVLVTAGEACPPDVMARWARGHRLFNSFGPTETTVDATLWRCDPSAGEVSIGSPVLNTRVFVLDEFLAPVPVGVAGEMYVAGAGLARGYLGRAGLTAERFVACPFGAAGERMYRTGDLARWRADGTLDYLGRTDDQVKIRGHRIELGEIEAALLGRSDVAQGVVIVREDVPGDRRLTAYVVPTAGTAVDTAAIRADLTSVLPGYMVPSATVVLDAIPLTVNGKLDRRALPAPDRTAVPAASYREPRTGDERLVCGVFAEVLGLERVGIDDNFFELGGHSLLAVTLVEKLRSTLGVALGIRNLFETPTVESLVRGLSRPAGADGLKVLLPLRTEGTRPPFFAVHPAGGLSWCYAPLTGIMPEAWPLYGLQARGLSEEGALPGSVKEMAADYLARIREVQQSGPYHLLGWSLGGVVAHEMAVQLQEAGEEVAALVVLDAYPSAGRERAEQDEEVDWTDAVLRVGERFGLDLSDEQVARAESVRANNIALATAHVPSTYQGDLIHVAALLGKPEGVPLGARWKPYVMGEVVQTALPCQHHELARPESLRAAWDTVAERLAGEPSEG
;
A
#
# COMPACT_ATOMS: atom_id res chain seq x y z
N MET A 1 -39.24 -10.80 -21.16
CA MET A 1 -40.36 -10.61 -22.11
C MET A 1 -40.30 -9.18 -22.64
N ASP A 2 -40.61 -8.90 -23.92
CA ASP A 2 -40.70 -7.51 -24.40
C ASP A 2 -42.05 -6.93 -23.99
N ILE A 3 -42.04 -6.00 -23.02
CA ILE A 3 -43.26 -5.39 -22.45
C ILE A 3 -44.10 -4.62 -23.48
N ARG A 4 -43.53 -4.31 -24.65
CA ARG A 4 -44.20 -3.57 -25.72
C ARG A 4 -44.94 -4.50 -26.70
N ARG A 5 -44.87 -5.83 -26.52
CA ARG A 5 -45.48 -6.81 -27.41
C ARG A 5 -46.30 -7.84 -26.64
N ALA A 6 -47.60 -7.91 -26.91
CA ALA A 6 -48.47 -8.96 -26.38
C ALA A 6 -48.19 -10.33 -27.04
N PRO A 7 -48.42 -11.46 -26.33
CA PRO A 7 -48.89 -11.57 -24.94
C PRO A 7 -47.75 -11.44 -23.91
N LEU A 8 -48.06 -10.85 -22.75
CA LEU A 8 -47.14 -10.76 -21.60
C LEU A 8 -47.27 -11.95 -20.63
N MET A 9 -47.82 -13.05 -21.15
CA MET A 9 -47.96 -14.34 -20.49
C MET A 9 -47.59 -15.43 -21.49
N ARG A 10 -46.87 -16.45 -21.04
CA ARG A 10 -46.41 -17.57 -21.85
C ARG A 10 -46.54 -18.85 -21.04
N LEU A 11 -47.18 -19.85 -21.64
CA LEU A 11 -47.21 -21.21 -21.14
C LEU A 11 -46.20 -22.06 -21.93
N THR A 12 -45.39 -22.84 -21.24
CA THR A 12 -44.51 -23.83 -21.86
C THR A 12 -44.80 -25.20 -21.27
N LEU A 13 -44.99 -26.19 -22.13
CA LEU A 13 -45.26 -27.57 -21.74
C LEU A 13 -44.09 -28.46 -22.13
N ALA A 14 -43.72 -29.39 -21.25
CA ALA A 14 -42.78 -30.45 -21.54
C ALA A 14 -43.32 -31.78 -20.98
N GLN A 15 -43.11 -32.87 -21.72
CA GLN A 15 -43.44 -34.20 -21.24
C GLN A 15 -42.25 -34.75 -20.43
N ASP A 16 -42.52 -35.30 -19.26
CA ASP A 16 -41.58 -36.08 -18.45
C ASP A 16 -41.99 -37.56 -18.55
N PRO A 17 -41.54 -38.28 -19.60
CA PRO A 17 -41.96 -39.66 -19.85
C PRO A 17 -41.42 -40.65 -18.80
N GLN A 18 -40.40 -40.27 -18.02
CA GLN A 18 -39.86 -41.14 -16.97
C GLN A 18 -40.77 -41.21 -15.75
N GLN A 19 -41.47 -40.12 -15.45
CA GLN A 19 -42.41 -40.01 -14.33
C GLN A 19 -43.88 -39.98 -14.76
N ASP A 20 -44.16 -40.25 -16.04
CA ASP A 20 -45.50 -40.25 -16.65
C ASP A 20 -46.32 -38.98 -16.31
N ARG A 21 -45.68 -37.81 -16.43
CA ARG A 21 -46.29 -36.51 -16.09
C ARG A 21 -45.97 -35.43 -17.10
N TRP A 22 -46.72 -34.33 -17.02
CA TRP A 22 -46.46 -33.11 -17.77
C TRP A 22 -45.90 -32.03 -16.85
N LEU A 23 -44.85 -31.35 -17.32
CA LEU A 23 -44.31 -30.16 -16.70
C LEU A 23 -44.88 -28.94 -17.40
N LEU A 24 -45.42 -28.01 -16.61
CA LEU A 24 -46.05 -26.79 -17.09
C LEU A 24 -45.37 -25.60 -16.43
N ALA A 25 -44.75 -24.75 -17.24
CA ALA A 25 -44.14 -23.51 -16.81
C ALA A 25 -44.99 -22.33 -17.30
N LEU A 26 -45.58 -21.60 -16.35
CA LEU A 26 -46.30 -20.36 -16.60
C LEU A 26 -45.38 -19.17 -16.29
N GLN A 27 -44.98 -18.44 -17.33
CA GLN A 27 -44.23 -17.20 -17.20
C GLN A 27 -45.15 -16.02 -17.50
N SER A 28 -45.27 -15.06 -16.59
CA SER A 28 -46.06 -13.84 -16.78
C SER A 28 -45.31 -12.62 -16.28
N HIS A 29 -45.41 -11.51 -17.00
CA HIS A 29 -44.87 -10.23 -16.55
C HIS A 29 -45.77 -9.61 -15.47
N HIS A 30 -45.19 -9.11 -14.37
CA HIS A 30 -45.95 -8.52 -13.26
C HIS A 30 -46.78 -7.28 -13.66
N LEU A 31 -46.53 -6.68 -14.83
CA LEU A 31 -47.33 -5.55 -15.37
C LEU A 31 -48.80 -5.88 -15.63
N ILE A 32 -49.13 -7.16 -15.80
CA ILE A 32 -50.50 -7.59 -16.12
C ILE A 32 -51.16 -8.40 -15.00
N ARG A 33 -50.47 -8.61 -13.87
CA ARG A 33 -50.88 -9.56 -12.83
C ARG A 33 -50.21 -9.27 -11.49
N ASP A 34 -50.96 -9.33 -10.40
CA ASP A 34 -50.48 -9.48 -9.02
C ASP A 34 -50.72 -10.91 -8.48
N HIS A 35 -50.50 -11.16 -7.19
CA HIS A 35 -50.75 -12.48 -6.59
C HIS A 35 -52.23 -12.89 -6.67
N GLN A 36 -53.15 -11.99 -6.37
CA GLN A 36 -54.59 -12.27 -6.39
C GLN A 36 -55.12 -12.55 -7.81
N ALA A 37 -54.60 -11.87 -8.82
CA ALA A 37 -54.91 -12.17 -10.21
C ALA A 37 -54.47 -13.58 -10.63
N LEU A 38 -53.43 -14.13 -10.01
CA LEU A 38 -53.03 -15.54 -10.19
C LEU A 38 -54.03 -16.50 -9.53
N GLU A 39 -54.51 -16.21 -8.32
CA GLU A 39 -55.54 -16.99 -7.65
C GLU A 39 -56.85 -17.01 -8.46
N ILE A 40 -57.27 -15.85 -8.99
CA ILE A 40 -58.44 -15.74 -9.87
C ILE A 40 -58.24 -16.61 -11.12
N LEU A 41 -57.06 -16.52 -11.76
CA LEU A 41 -56.74 -17.34 -12.92
C LEU A 41 -56.84 -18.84 -12.61
N PHE A 42 -56.30 -19.29 -11.47
CA PHE A 42 -56.40 -20.70 -11.09
C PHE A 42 -57.83 -21.11 -10.73
N ALA A 43 -58.61 -20.25 -10.09
CA ALA A 43 -60.02 -20.51 -9.81
C ALA A 43 -60.86 -20.63 -11.10
N GLU A 44 -60.60 -19.80 -12.11
CA GLU A 44 -61.25 -19.90 -13.42
C GLU A 44 -60.82 -21.16 -14.18
N VAL A 45 -59.52 -21.49 -14.17
CA VAL A 45 -59.01 -22.75 -14.74
C VAL A 45 -59.68 -23.95 -14.06
N ARG A 46 -59.85 -23.93 -12.74
CA ARG A 46 -60.55 -24.99 -12.00
C ARG A 46 -61.99 -25.15 -12.49
N ALA A 47 -62.74 -24.04 -12.57
CA ALA A 47 -64.12 -24.06 -13.04
C ALA A 47 -64.22 -24.65 -14.46
N HIS A 48 -63.28 -24.34 -15.35
CA HIS A 48 -63.21 -24.95 -16.68
C HIS A 48 -62.90 -26.46 -16.66
N LEU A 49 -62.01 -26.92 -15.78
CA LEU A 49 -61.70 -28.35 -15.65
C LEU A 49 -62.86 -29.15 -15.04
N GLU A 50 -63.63 -28.51 -14.17
CA GLU A 50 -64.80 -29.09 -13.49
C GLU A 50 -66.11 -28.95 -14.29
N GLN A 51 -66.08 -28.31 -15.46
CA GLN A 51 -67.24 -28.02 -16.31
C GLN A 51 -68.29 -27.09 -15.65
N GLU A 52 -67.83 -26.18 -14.80
CA GLU A 52 -68.63 -25.18 -14.09
C GLU A 52 -68.48 -23.77 -14.68
N GLU A 53 -67.92 -23.61 -15.89
CA GLU A 53 -67.62 -22.31 -16.48
C GLU A 53 -68.85 -21.41 -16.67
N ALA A 54 -70.05 -22.00 -16.78
CA ALA A 54 -71.30 -21.26 -16.86
C ALA A 54 -71.64 -20.47 -15.57
N GLN A 55 -70.96 -20.78 -14.46
CA GLN A 55 -71.10 -20.09 -13.18
C GLN A 55 -70.12 -18.91 -13.03
N LEU A 56 -69.19 -18.73 -13.97
CA LEU A 56 -68.24 -17.62 -13.94
C LEU A 56 -68.93 -16.30 -14.33
N PRO A 57 -68.68 -15.20 -13.59
CA PRO A 57 -69.22 -13.89 -13.94
C PRO A 57 -68.56 -13.32 -15.21
N GLU A 58 -69.21 -12.35 -15.85
CA GLU A 58 -68.60 -11.62 -16.97
C GLU A 58 -67.34 -10.84 -16.48
N PRO A 59 -66.18 -10.96 -17.16
CA PRO A 59 -64.96 -10.28 -16.72
C PRO A 59 -65.08 -8.76 -16.85
N ALA A 60 -64.96 -8.03 -15.74
CA ALA A 60 -64.89 -6.57 -15.78
C ALA A 60 -63.54 -6.10 -16.38
N PRO A 61 -63.52 -5.01 -17.18
CA PRO A 61 -62.30 -4.59 -17.83
C PRO A 61 -61.40 -3.80 -16.87
N TYR A 62 -60.13 -4.19 -16.74
CA TYR A 62 -59.15 -3.53 -15.85
C TYR A 62 -58.99 -2.01 -16.07
N ARG A 63 -59.31 -1.51 -17.27
CA ARG A 63 -59.29 -0.06 -17.58
C ARG A 63 -60.24 0.77 -16.70
N ASP A 64 -61.32 0.17 -16.21
CA ASP A 64 -62.31 0.87 -15.39
C ASP A 64 -61.73 1.15 -14.00
N PHE A 65 -60.96 0.20 -13.44
CA PHE A 65 -60.14 0.41 -12.26
C PHE A 65 -59.10 1.52 -12.49
N VAL A 66 -58.36 1.47 -13.62
CA VAL A 66 -57.36 2.52 -13.92
C VAL A 66 -58.00 3.91 -13.98
N ALA A 67 -59.20 4.03 -14.55
CA ALA A 67 -59.93 5.30 -14.58
C ALA A 67 -60.33 5.75 -13.16
N HIS A 68 -60.82 4.83 -12.33
CA HIS A 68 -61.16 5.11 -10.94
C HIS A 68 -59.94 5.57 -10.13
N ALA A 69 -58.86 4.79 -10.16
CA ALA A 69 -57.61 5.07 -9.45
C ALA A 69 -56.99 6.43 -9.83
N ARG A 70 -57.11 6.87 -11.09
CA ARG A 70 -56.61 8.18 -11.55
C ARG A 70 -57.51 9.37 -11.21
N LEU A 71 -58.78 9.13 -10.88
CA LEU A 71 -59.78 10.18 -10.64
C LEU A 71 -60.23 10.28 -9.18
N ALA A 72 -59.94 9.27 -8.35
CA ALA A 72 -60.39 9.21 -6.96
C ALA A 72 -59.77 10.32 -6.08
N VAL A 73 -58.46 10.57 -6.22
CA VAL A 73 -57.71 11.54 -5.42
C VAL A 73 -56.89 12.46 -6.34
N SER A 74 -56.82 13.75 -6.01
CA SER A 74 -56.11 14.72 -6.84
C SER A 74 -54.59 14.63 -6.63
N VAL A 75 -53.81 15.02 -7.65
CA VAL A 75 -52.35 15.03 -7.57
C VAL A 75 -51.86 15.96 -6.45
N GLU A 76 -52.52 17.10 -6.26
CA GLU A 76 -52.18 18.08 -5.23
C GLU A 76 -52.39 17.51 -3.82
N GLN A 77 -53.43 16.68 -3.62
CA GLN A 77 -53.67 15.99 -2.35
C GLN A 77 -52.56 14.96 -2.06
N HIS A 78 -52.15 14.17 -3.05
CA HIS A 78 -51.00 13.27 -2.91
C HIS A 78 -49.71 14.04 -2.58
N GLN A 79 -49.44 15.13 -3.29
CA GLN A 79 -48.26 15.96 -3.06
C GLN A 79 -48.25 16.58 -1.66
N ALA A 80 -49.39 17.10 -1.19
CA ALA A 80 -49.49 17.68 0.14
C ALA A 80 -49.22 16.64 1.25
N TYR A 81 -49.74 15.42 1.08
CA TYR A 81 -49.47 14.31 2.00
C TYR A 81 -47.97 13.96 2.02
N PHE A 82 -47.37 13.66 0.86
CA PHE A 82 -45.96 13.25 0.83
C PHE A 82 -45.00 14.37 1.21
N ALA A 83 -45.31 15.65 0.93
CA ALA A 83 -44.51 16.77 1.41
C ALA A 83 -44.50 16.86 2.95
N ARG A 84 -45.62 16.55 3.61
CA ARG A 84 -45.70 16.51 5.07
C ARG A 84 -44.90 15.34 5.64
N GLU A 85 -45.02 14.16 5.06
CA GLU A 85 -44.39 12.94 5.59
C GLU A 85 -42.88 12.84 5.28
N LEU A 86 -42.47 13.26 4.09
CA LEU A 86 -41.13 12.99 3.54
C LEU A 86 -40.29 14.26 3.27
N GLY A 87 -40.82 15.46 3.54
CA GLY A 87 -40.13 16.71 3.25
C GLY A 87 -38.81 16.90 4.01
N GLU A 88 -38.62 16.17 5.11
CA GLU A 88 -37.39 16.16 5.93
C GLU A 88 -36.42 15.03 5.55
N VAL A 89 -36.69 14.26 4.49
CA VAL A 89 -35.81 13.18 4.04
C VAL A 89 -34.69 13.76 3.18
N GLU A 90 -33.49 13.79 3.76
CA GLU A 90 -32.29 14.37 3.14
C GLU A 90 -31.35 13.32 2.51
N GLU A 91 -31.47 12.06 2.93
CA GLU A 91 -30.66 10.94 2.44
C GLU A 91 -31.48 9.67 2.23
N PRO A 92 -31.09 8.78 1.30
CA PRO A 92 -31.75 7.49 1.12
C PRO A 92 -31.66 6.61 2.36
N THR A 93 -32.70 5.88 2.67
CA THR A 93 -32.61 4.76 3.62
C THR A 93 -32.17 3.50 2.90
N ALA A 94 -30.89 3.15 3.07
CA ALA A 94 -30.27 2.02 2.40
C ALA A 94 -29.62 1.06 3.41
N PRO A 95 -30.35 0.02 3.87
CA PRO A 95 -29.78 -1.02 4.72
C PRO A 95 -28.47 -1.56 4.15
N TYR A 96 -27.44 -1.69 4.99
CA TYR A 96 -26.10 -2.14 4.60
C TYR A 96 -25.40 -1.22 3.57
N GLY A 97 -25.89 0.01 3.37
CA GLY A 97 -25.34 0.97 2.41
C GLY A 97 -25.58 0.62 0.93
N VAL A 98 -26.46 -0.34 0.64
CA VAL A 98 -26.71 -0.82 -0.73
C VAL A 98 -27.69 0.12 -1.45
N LEU A 99 -27.17 0.90 -2.39
CA LEU A 99 -27.93 1.90 -3.17
C LEU A 99 -28.36 1.43 -4.56
N ASP A 100 -27.76 0.35 -5.10
CA ASP A 100 -28.08 -0.14 -6.43
C ASP A 100 -29.44 -0.87 -6.45
N THR A 101 -30.45 -0.24 -7.07
CA THR A 101 -31.80 -0.81 -7.27
C THR A 101 -32.06 -1.22 -8.73
N HIS A 102 -31.01 -1.30 -9.56
CA HIS A 102 -31.10 -1.58 -11.00
C HIS A 102 -30.72 -3.03 -11.38
N GLY A 103 -30.46 -3.89 -10.40
CA GLY A 103 -30.18 -5.30 -10.63
C GLY A 103 -31.34 -6.04 -11.33
N ASP A 104 -31.01 -7.09 -12.07
CA ASP A 104 -31.99 -7.99 -12.71
C ASP A 104 -32.55 -9.06 -11.74
N GLY A 105 -32.23 -8.93 -10.45
CA GLY A 105 -32.57 -9.86 -9.40
C GLY A 105 -31.75 -11.16 -9.44
N SER A 106 -30.74 -11.31 -10.30
CA SER A 106 -29.85 -12.48 -10.30
C SER A 106 -28.99 -12.52 -9.02
N GLY A 107 -28.71 -13.73 -8.51
CA GLY A 107 -27.92 -13.91 -7.29
C GLY A 107 -28.59 -13.51 -5.96
N THR A 108 -29.92 -13.31 -5.93
CA THR A 108 -30.66 -13.11 -4.68
C THR A 108 -30.79 -14.42 -3.88
N GLY A 109 -30.49 -14.35 -2.59
CA GLY A 109 -30.75 -15.41 -1.62
C GLY A 109 -32.12 -15.22 -0.97
N GLU A 110 -32.64 -16.29 -0.36
CA GLU A 110 -33.89 -16.28 0.39
C GLU A 110 -33.75 -17.07 1.70
N ALA A 111 -34.26 -16.52 2.79
CA ALA A 111 -34.35 -17.19 4.08
C ALA A 111 -35.79 -17.12 4.60
N VAL A 112 -36.24 -18.18 5.27
CA VAL A 112 -37.61 -18.29 5.78
C VAL A 112 -37.59 -18.83 7.21
N VAL A 113 -38.33 -18.18 8.11
CA VAL A 113 -38.50 -18.58 9.50
C VAL A 113 -39.98 -18.53 9.86
N GLU A 114 -40.49 -19.61 10.46
CA GLU A 114 -41.83 -19.63 11.06
C GLU A 114 -41.74 -19.09 12.49
N LEU A 115 -42.59 -18.11 12.84
CA LEU A 115 -42.69 -17.68 14.23
C LEU A 115 -43.30 -18.79 15.08
N PRO A 116 -42.73 -19.12 16.25
CA PRO A 116 -43.33 -20.05 17.19
C PRO A 116 -44.77 -19.66 17.52
N ALA A 117 -45.67 -20.64 17.62
CA ALA A 117 -47.10 -20.39 17.84
C ALA A 117 -47.37 -19.52 19.07
N GLU A 118 -46.60 -19.72 20.15
CA GLU A 118 -46.68 -18.91 21.37
C GLU A 118 -46.30 -17.44 21.12
N ALA A 119 -45.23 -17.19 20.34
CA ALA A 119 -44.82 -15.82 20.00
C ALA A 119 -45.88 -15.12 19.13
N ALA A 120 -46.47 -15.84 18.18
CA ALA A 120 -47.55 -15.32 17.35
C ALA A 120 -48.80 -14.96 18.19
N GLU A 121 -49.16 -15.80 19.17
CA GLU A 121 -50.26 -15.52 20.09
C GLU A 121 -49.99 -14.28 20.95
N ARG A 122 -48.81 -14.21 21.57
CA ARG A 122 -48.39 -13.08 22.41
C ARG A 122 -48.39 -11.76 21.63
N LEU A 123 -47.87 -11.76 20.40
CA LEU A 123 -47.93 -10.61 19.50
C LEU A 123 -49.37 -10.16 19.28
N ARG A 124 -50.29 -11.07 18.95
CA ARG A 124 -51.71 -10.71 18.73
C ARG A 124 -52.38 -10.19 19.99
N VAL A 125 -52.01 -10.70 21.17
CA VAL A 125 -52.49 -10.16 22.46
C VAL A 125 -52.03 -8.71 22.63
N GLN A 126 -50.75 -8.40 22.37
CA GLN A 126 -50.25 -7.03 22.46
C GLN A 126 -50.88 -6.11 21.41
N ALA A 127 -51.00 -6.56 20.16
CA ALA A 127 -51.66 -5.79 19.10
C ALA A 127 -53.10 -5.40 19.50
N ARG A 128 -53.90 -6.35 20.00
CA ARG A 128 -55.25 -6.08 20.50
C ARG A 128 -55.27 -5.12 21.70
N ARG A 129 -54.34 -5.29 22.64
CA ARG A 129 -54.24 -4.45 23.84
C ARG A 129 -53.98 -2.99 23.50
N HIS A 130 -53.12 -2.74 22.50
CA HIS A 130 -52.76 -1.42 22.04
C HIS A 130 -53.69 -0.88 20.92
N GLY A 131 -54.70 -1.66 20.52
CA GLY A 131 -55.67 -1.23 19.51
C GLY A 131 -55.10 -1.12 18.09
N VAL A 132 -54.03 -1.86 17.79
CA VAL A 132 -53.33 -1.81 16.50
C VAL A 132 -53.40 -3.14 15.76
N SER A 133 -53.17 -3.10 14.45
CA SER A 133 -53.06 -4.29 13.61
C SER A 133 -51.72 -5.01 13.81
N ALA A 134 -51.68 -6.31 13.53
CA ALA A 134 -50.41 -7.04 13.45
C ALA A 134 -49.50 -6.47 12.34
N ALA A 135 -50.08 -5.96 11.26
CA ALA A 135 -49.32 -5.25 10.22
C ALA A 135 -48.56 -4.05 10.80
N ALA A 136 -49.20 -3.17 11.57
CA ALA A 136 -48.54 -2.03 12.22
C ALA A 136 -47.40 -2.49 13.15
N PHE A 137 -47.58 -3.61 13.84
CA PHE A 137 -46.55 -4.21 14.68
C PHE A 137 -45.29 -4.61 13.87
N PHE A 138 -45.48 -5.33 12.76
CA PHE A 138 -44.35 -5.73 11.90
C PHE A 138 -43.70 -4.54 11.18
N HIS A 139 -44.45 -3.48 10.85
CA HIS A 139 -43.88 -2.24 10.33
C HIS A 139 -42.98 -1.56 11.36
N LEU A 140 -43.39 -1.51 12.63
CA LEU A 140 -42.56 -0.99 13.72
C LEU A 140 -41.30 -1.85 13.94
N ALA A 141 -41.44 -3.17 13.94
CA ALA A 141 -40.30 -4.09 14.07
C ALA A 141 -39.32 -3.95 12.89
N TRP A 142 -39.83 -3.85 11.66
CA TRP A 142 -38.99 -3.63 10.48
C TRP A 142 -38.31 -2.26 10.50
N ALA A 143 -38.99 -1.21 10.95
CA ALA A 143 -38.37 0.10 11.16
C ALA A 143 -37.17 0.01 12.10
N ARG A 144 -37.30 -0.78 13.18
CA ARG A 144 -36.18 -0.99 14.11
C ARG A 144 -34.99 -1.73 13.48
N VAL A 145 -35.25 -2.76 12.66
CA VAL A 145 -34.20 -3.47 11.90
C VAL A 145 -33.56 -2.54 10.87
N ALA A 146 -34.36 -1.76 10.14
CA ALA A 146 -33.88 -0.78 9.18
C ALA A 146 -32.96 0.25 9.88
N ALA A 147 -33.39 0.83 11.00
CA ALA A 147 -32.57 1.73 11.81
C ALA A 147 -31.24 1.07 12.27
N ALA A 148 -31.25 -0.21 12.66
CA ALA A 148 -30.03 -0.92 13.06
C ALA A 148 -29.03 -1.15 11.92
N THR A 149 -29.53 -1.21 10.68
CA THR A 149 -28.74 -1.55 9.49
C THR A 149 -28.37 -0.33 8.65
N THR A 150 -28.91 0.84 8.99
CA THR A 150 -28.58 2.14 8.38
C THR A 150 -27.95 3.13 9.34
N GLY A 151 -28.17 2.98 10.65
CA GLY A 151 -27.84 4.00 11.65
C GLY A 151 -28.81 5.19 11.68
N GLN A 152 -29.85 5.19 10.84
CA GLN A 152 -30.81 6.30 10.79
C GLN A 152 -31.88 6.18 11.87
N THR A 153 -32.25 7.33 12.46
CA THR A 153 -33.33 7.42 13.45
C THR A 153 -34.72 7.46 12.82
N HIS A 154 -34.83 7.83 11.54
CA HIS A 154 -36.09 7.93 10.82
C HIS A 154 -36.08 7.11 9.52
N PRO A 155 -35.93 5.77 9.60
CA PRO A 155 -35.85 4.94 8.41
C PRO A 155 -37.11 5.06 7.54
N VAL A 156 -36.88 5.13 6.23
CA VAL A 156 -37.91 5.08 5.18
C VAL A 156 -37.82 3.74 4.45
N PHE A 157 -38.93 3.07 4.26
CA PHE A 157 -38.98 1.85 3.45
C PHE A 157 -40.29 1.75 2.69
N GLY A 158 -40.33 0.92 1.65
CA GLY A 158 -41.55 0.69 0.89
C GLY A 158 -42.47 -0.30 1.60
N THR A 159 -43.73 0.06 1.77
CA THR A 159 -44.79 -0.88 2.15
C THR A 159 -45.62 -1.24 0.93
N VAL A 160 -45.93 -2.53 0.80
CA VAL A 160 -46.75 -3.05 -0.32
C VAL A 160 -48.23 -3.00 0.07
N LEU A 161 -49.01 -2.24 -0.69
CA LEU A 161 -50.46 -2.11 -0.54
C LEU A 161 -51.17 -2.97 -1.58
N LEU A 162 -52.32 -3.53 -1.22
CA LEU A 162 -53.11 -4.42 -2.09
C LEU A 162 -53.82 -3.68 -3.24
N GLY A 163 -54.16 -2.40 -3.06
CA GLY A 163 -54.77 -1.57 -4.10
C GLY A 163 -56.20 -1.96 -4.51
N ARG A 164 -56.91 -2.75 -3.69
CA ARG A 164 -58.25 -3.30 -4.03
C ARG A 164 -59.36 -2.85 -3.08
N MET A 165 -59.07 -1.98 -2.11
CA MET A 165 -60.02 -1.62 -1.05
C MET A 165 -61.19 -0.77 -1.57
N ASP A 166 -60.93 0.17 -2.48
CA ASP A 166 -61.95 1.08 -3.03
C ASP A 166 -62.61 0.58 -4.33
N ALA A 167 -62.21 -0.58 -4.83
CA ALA A 167 -62.59 -1.02 -6.18
C ALA A 167 -63.99 -1.70 -6.27
N GLY A 168 -64.68 -1.90 -5.15
CA GLY A 168 -66.02 -2.50 -5.08
C GLY A 168 -66.07 -4.02 -5.35
N ASP A 169 -67.19 -4.67 -5.03
CA ASP A 169 -67.35 -6.14 -5.09
C ASP A 169 -67.06 -6.75 -6.48
N ALA A 170 -67.29 -6.00 -7.56
CA ALA A 170 -67.02 -6.44 -8.93
C ALA A 170 -65.52 -6.42 -9.29
N SER A 171 -64.71 -5.54 -8.69
CA SER A 171 -63.27 -5.42 -8.98
C SER A 171 -62.40 -6.38 -8.19
N ASN A 172 -62.92 -6.96 -7.10
CA ASN A 172 -62.24 -8.03 -6.35
C ASN A 172 -62.01 -9.30 -7.19
N ARG A 173 -62.66 -9.40 -8.36
CA ARG A 173 -62.54 -10.52 -9.30
C ARG A 173 -61.93 -10.16 -10.65
N THR A 174 -61.44 -8.93 -10.83
CA THR A 174 -60.80 -8.50 -12.08
C THR A 174 -59.30 -8.78 -12.04
N PRO A 175 -58.75 -9.60 -12.96
CA PRO A 175 -57.31 -9.77 -13.10
C PRO A 175 -56.63 -8.47 -13.55
N GLY A 176 -55.51 -8.12 -12.93
CA GLY A 176 -54.75 -6.90 -13.22
C GLY A 176 -53.64 -6.65 -12.22
N LEU A 177 -52.98 -5.50 -12.31
CA LEU A 177 -51.93 -5.06 -11.38
C LEU A 177 -52.48 -4.05 -10.38
N TYR A 178 -52.90 -4.49 -9.20
CA TYR A 178 -53.45 -3.57 -8.20
C TYR A 178 -52.42 -3.16 -7.14
N ILE A 179 -51.46 -4.05 -6.86
CA ILE A 179 -50.47 -3.78 -5.83
C ILE A 179 -49.67 -2.51 -6.15
N ASN A 180 -49.39 -1.74 -5.11
CA ASN A 180 -48.56 -0.54 -5.20
C ASN A 180 -47.58 -0.52 -4.04
N THR A 181 -46.43 0.14 -4.24
CA THR A 181 -45.42 0.30 -3.21
C THR A 181 -45.29 1.78 -2.88
N LEU A 182 -45.58 2.13 -1.64
CA LEU A 182 -45.49 3.50 -1.15
C LEU A 182 -44.52 3.61 0.03
N PRO A 183 -43.82 4.74 0.18
CA PRO A 183 -42.92 4.95 1.30
C PRO A 183 -43.69 5.12 2.60
N ILE A 184 -43.12 4.58 3.67
CA ILE A 184 -43.48 4.89 5.05
C ILE A 184 -42.22 5.34 5.80
N ARG A 185 -42.31 6.43 6.56
CA ARG A 185 -41.23 6.98 7.38
C ARG A 185 -41.62 6.82 8.85
N ILE A 186 -40.79 6.13 9.62
CA ILE A 186 -41.09 5.82 11.03
C ILE A 186 -39.99 6.40 11.92
N ASP A 187 -40.37 7.10 12.99
CA ASP A 187 -39.46 7.64 14.00
C ASP A 187 -39.09 6.56 15.02
N ALA A 188 -37.85 6.08 14.99
CA ALA A 188 -37.34 5.07 15.91
C ALA A 188 -36.99 5.61 17.29
N THR A 189 -37.07 6.92 17.52
CA THR A 189 -36.79 7.53 18.83
C THR A 189 -38.00 7.53 19.77
N GLN A 190 -39.19 7.20 19.25
CA GLN A 190 -40.44 7.13 20.00
C GLN A 190 -40.49 5.92 20.93
N THR A 191 -41.39 5.99 21.91
CA THR A 191 -41.76 4.85 22.76
C THR A 191 -42.47 3.78 21.91
N LEU A 192 -42.43 2.52 22.32
CA LEU A 192 -43.10 1.46 21.57
C LEU A 192 -44.61 1.68 21.42
N ALA A 193 -45.28 2.18 22.47
CA ALA A 193 -46.73 2.41 22.44
C ALA A 193 -47.12 3.56 21.51
N ASP A 194 -46.37 4.66 21.55
CA ASP A 194 -46.58 5.81 20.67
C ASP A 194 -46.24 5.45 19.23
N GLY A 195 -45.13 4.74 19.02
CA GLY A 195 -44.71 4.26 17.70
C GLY A 195 -45.74 3.32 17.07
N LEU A 196 -46.28 2.35 17.81
CA LEU A 196 -47.36 1.46 17.32
C LEU A 196 -48.60 2.26 16.90
N SER A 197 -48.99 3.23 17.73
CA SER A 197 -50.17 4.07 17.46
C SER A 197 -49.95 4.95 16.23
N SER A 198 -48.78 5.58 16.13
CA SER A 198 -48.35 6.41 15.00
C SER A 198 -48.35 5.62 13.69
N VAL A 199 -47.72 4.44 13.68
CA VAL A 199 -47.67 3.56 12.51
C VAL A 199 -49.07 3.10 12.10
N GLN A 200 -49.95 2.75 13.05
CA GLN A 200 -51.32 2.37 12.73
C GLN A 200 -52.07 3.53 12.05
N VAL A 201 -51.92 4.77 12.55
CA VAL A 201 -52.52 5.96 11.93
C VAL A 201 -51.95 6.18 10.53
N GLN A 202 -50.64 6.16 10.38
CA GLN A 202 -49.95 6.38 9.10
C GLN A 202 -50.35 5.34 8.05
N LEU A 203 -50.42 4.06 8.40
CA LEU A 203 -50.93 3.00 7.50
C LEU A 203 -52.37 3.26 7.09
N SER A 204 -53.20 3.78 7.99
CA SER A 204 -54.61 4.09 7.70
C SER A 204 -54.74 5.29 6.75
N GLU A 205 -53.92 6.32 6.94
CA GLU A 205 -53.87 7.49 6.05
C GLU A 205 -53.31 7.13 4.67
N LEU A 206 -52.30 6.26 4.62
CA LEU A 206 -51.66 5.82 3.38
C LEU A 206 -52.63 5.08 2.45
N LEU A 207 -53.65 4.41 2.99
CA LEU A 207 -54.70 3.74 2.20
C LEU A 207 -55.48 4.72 1.32
N ALA A 208 -55.75 5.94 1.79
CA ALA A 208 -56.39 6.98 0.97
C ALA A 208 -55.51 7.42 -0.21
N HIS A 209 -54.23 7.05 -0.20
CA HIS A 209 -53.26 7.36 -1.24
C HIS A 209 -52.74 6.10 -1.95
N GLU A 210 -53.40 4.94 -1.80
CA GLU A 210 -52.87 3.63 -2.24
C GLU A 210 -52.58 3.53 -3.75
N HIS A 211 -53.15 4.42 -4.57
CA HIS A 211 -52.92 4.50 -6.01
C HIS A 211 -51.93 5.60 -6.45
N ALA A 212 -51.32 6.32 -5.51
CA ALA A 212 -50.37 7.37 -5.83
C ALA A 212 -49.12 6.80 -6.53
N PRO A 213 -48.60 7.45 -7.59
CA PRO A 213 -47.31 7.08 -8.14
C PRO A 213 -46.18 7.31 -7.13
N LEU A 214 -45.30 6.31 -6.93
CA LEU A 214 -44.11 6.44 -6.09
C LEU A 214 -43.23 7.64 -6.49
N THR A 215 -43.20 7.99 -7.78
CA THR A 215 -42.47 9.16 -8.28
C THR A 215 -42.96 10.49 -7.67
N LEU A 216 -44.24 10.61 -7.30
CA LEU A 216 -44.75 11.80 -6.61
C LEU A 216 -44.20 11.87 -5.18
N ALA A 217 -44.10 10.73 -4.50
CA ALA A 217 -43.53 10.67 -3.16
C ALA A 217 -42.03 10.97 -3.17
N GLN A 218 -41.29 10.48 -4.17
CA GLN A 218 -39.87 10.81 -4.37
C GLN A 218 -39.64 12.31 -4.61
N GLN A 219 -40.51 12.95 -5.41
CA GLN A 219 -40.45 14.39 -5.69
C GLN A 219 -40.70 15.27 -4.45
N ALA A 220 -41.26 14.71 -3.39
CA ALA A 220 -41.48 15.43 -2.14
C ALA A 220 -40.22 15.58 -1.28
N THR A 221 -39.14 14.86 -1.61
CA THR A 221 -37.87 14.85 -0.86
C THR A 221 -36.84 15.81 -1.47
N SER A 222 -35.77 16.12 -0.72
CA SER A 222 -34.64 16.90 -1.23
C SER A 222 -33.59 16.05 -1.96
N LEU A 223 -33.88 14.78 -2.24
CA LEU A 223 -32.95 13.85 -2.86
C LEU A 223 -32.66 14.18 -4.33
N PRO A 224 -31.45 13.89 -4.84
CA PRO A 224 -31.17 13.98 -6.27
C PRO A 224 -32.12 13.07 -7.06
N ALA A 225 -32.55 13.53 -8.25
CA ALA A 225 -33.56 12.84 -9.06
C ALA A 225 -33.23 11.38 -9.46
N GLN A 226 -31.95 10.97 -9.41
CA GLN A 226 -31.51 9.60 -9.70
C GLN A 226 -31.24 8.75 -8.45
N SER A 227 -31.43 9.30 -7.25
CA SER A 227 -31.22 8.60 -5.99
C SER A 227 -32.49 7.86 -5.57
N PRO A 228 -32.42 6.58 -5.14
CA PRO A 228 -33.58 5.91 -4.59
C PRO A 228 -33.98 6.56 -3.25
N LEU A 229 -35.28 6.59 -2.94
CA LEU A 229 -35.77 7.05 -1.63
C LEU A 229 -35.46 6.02 -0.54
N PHE A 230 -35.66 4.75 -0.86
CA PHE A 230 -35.39 3.60 -0.02
C PHE A 230 -34.96 2.42 -0.90
N THR A 231 -34.19 1.49 -0.34
CA THR A 231 -33.78 0.26 -1.04
C THR A 231 -34.33 -1.02 -0.41
N SER A 232 -35.22 -0.87 0.58
CA SER A 232 -35.85 -2.01 1.25
C SER A 232 -37.37 -1.95 1.26
N LEU A 233 -38.00 -3.13 1.25
CA LEU A 233 -39.45 -3.31 1.31
C LEU A 233 -39.87 -4.14 2.53
N LEU A 234 -41.06 -3.82 3.05
CA LEU A 234 -41.83 -4.71 3.90
C LEU A 234 -43.16 -5.05 3.20
N ASN A 235 -43.42 -6.34 3.02
CA ASN A 235 -44.65 -6.85 2.44
C ASN A 235 -45.44 -7.69 3.45
N TYR A 236 -46.53 -7.15 3.99
CA TYR A 236 -47.42 -7.89 4.89
C TYR A 236 -48.62 -8.42 4.11
N ARG A 237 -48.82 -9.74 4.11
CA ARG A 237 -49.94 -10.39 3.41
C ARG A 237 -50.70 -11.34 4.33
N HIS A 238 -51.99 -11.50 4.06
CA HIS A 238 -52.80 -12.52 4.71
C HIS A 238 -52.90 -13.73 3.78
N SER A 239 -52.47 -14.91 4.25
CA SER A 239 -52.49 -16.16 3.51
C SER A 239 -53.43 -17.14 4.21
N ARG A 240 -54.31 -17.80 3.47
CA ARG A 240 -55.28 -18.75 4.08
C ARG A 240 -54.63 -20.12 4.32
N GLY A 241 -53.76 -20.20 5.32
CA GLY A 241 -53.25 -21.47 5.88
C GLY A 241 -52.26 -22.25 5.02
N ALA A 242 -51.58 -23.22 5.66
CA ALA A 242 -50.48 -24.01 5.09
C ALA A 242 -50.88 -24.97 3.95
N ASP A 243 -52.18 -25.20 3.73
CA ASP A 243 -52.70 -26.04 2.63
C ASP A 243 -52.86 -25.28 1.30
N ASP A 244 -52.70 -23.95 1.28
CA ASP A 244 -52.91 -23.11 0.08
C ASP A 244 -51.63 -22.88 -0.74
N THR A 245 -50.70 -23.85 -0.70
CA THR A 245 -49.57 -23.88 -1.65
C THR A 245 -49.94 -24.46 -3.02
N GLY A 246 -51.13 -25.04 -3.14
CA GLY A 246 -51.60 -25.68 -4.38
C GLY A 246 -52.21 -24.68 -5.34
N THR A 247 -52.13 -24.97 -6.65
CA THR A 247 -52.96 -24.34 -7.68
C THR A 247 -54.47 -24.50 -7.42
N GLY A 248 -54.87 -25.30 -6.41
CA GLY A 248 -56.24 -25.71 -6.18
C GLY A 248 -56.79 -26.64 -7.27
N LEU A 249 -55.95 -27.05 -8.23
CA LEU A 249 -56.32 -27.88 -9.38
C LEU A 249 -56.03 -29.36 -9.07
N ALA A 250 -57.06 -30.20 -9.20
CA ALA A 250 -56.91 -31.65 -9.02
C ALA A 250 -55.90 -32.22 -10.03
N GLY A 251 -54.94 -33.02 -9.55
CA GLY A 251 -53.92 -33.65 -10.37
C GLY A 251 -52.75 -32.74 -10.80
N VAL A 252 -52.68 -31.50 -10.30
CA VAL A 252 -51.57 -30.58 -10.52
C VAL A 252 -50.77 -30.41 -9.23
N THR A 253 -49.45 -30.54 -9.31
CA THR A 253 -48.56 -30.32 -8.17
C THR A 253 -47.65 -29.14 -8.48
N PRO A 254 -47.60 -28.10 -7.62
CA PRO A 254 -46.66 -27.01 -7.75
C PRO A 254 -45.24 -27.55 -7.53
N LEU A 255 -44.36 -27.36 -8.51
CA LEU A 255 -42.97 -27.82 -8.41
C LEU A 255 -42.01 -26.69 -8.03
N PHE A 256 -42.30 -25.48 -8.50
CA PHE A 256 -41.46 -24.30 -8.30
C PHE A 256 -42.28 -23.04 -8.60
N GLY A 257 -42.07 -22.00 -7.79
CA GLY A 257 -42.59 -20.67 -8.01
C GLY A 257 -41.51 -19.66 -7.65
N GLN A 258 -41.37 -18.60 -8.45
CA GLN A 258 -40.41 -17.54 -8.17
C GLN A 258 -40.95 -16.20 -8.61
N GLU A 259 -40.86 -15.25 -7.70
CA GLU A 259 -41.14 -13.83 -7.88
C GLU A 259 -39.91 -13.07 -7.39
N ARG A 260 -39.46 -12.07 -8.16
CA ARG A 260 -38.26 -11.27 -7.83
C ARG A 260 -38.58 -9.80 -7.93
N THR A 261 -38.12 -9.05 -6.93
CA THR A 261 -38.14 -7.59 -6.91
C THR A 261 -36.80 -7.04 -7.37
N ASN A 262 -36.79 -5.80 -7.87
CA ASN A 262 -35.55 -5.07 -8.18
C ASN A 262 -34.92 -4.41 -6.92
N TYR A 263 -35.60 -4.45 -5.78
CA TYR A 263 -35.09 -3.94 -4.51
C TYR A 263 -34.07 -4.93 -3.90
N PRO A 264 -32.90 -4.45 -3.42
CA PRO A 264 -31.87 -5.27 -2.79
C PRO A 264 -32.32 -6.06 -1.57
N LEU A 265 -33.32 -5.57 -0.83
CA LEU A 265 -33.79 -6.20 0.40
C LEU A 265 -35.31 -6.16 0.49
N THR A 266 -35.94 -7.32 0.62
CA THR A 266 -37.39 -7.42 0.82
C THR A 266 -37.68 -8.37 1.96
N ALA A 267 -38.35 -7.87 3.01
CA ALA A 267 -38.94 -8.69 4.05
C ALA A 267 -40.43 -8.90 3.75
N SER A 268 -40.91 -10.14 3.82
CA SER A 268 -42.34 -10.47 3.76
C SER A 268 -42.80 -11.15 5.03
N VAL A 269 -44.04 -10.88 5.41
CA VAL A 269 -44.74 -11.50 6.54
C VAL A 269 -46.03 -12.11 6.00
N ASP A 270 -46.15 -13.43 6.09
CA ASP A 270 -47.38 -14.15 5.76
C ASP A 270 -48.15 -14.45 7.06
N ASP A 271 -49.27 -13.75 7.27
CA ASP A 271 -50.22 -14.02 8.35
C ASP A 271 -51.13 -15.18 7.94
N THR A 272 -50.92 -16.36 8.53
CA THR A 272 -51.67 -17.58 8.26
C THR A 272 -52.99 -17.70 9.03
N GLY A 273 -53.34 -16.67 9.83
CA GLY A 273 -54.43 -16.68 10.79
C GLY A 273 -54.07 -17.32 12.13
N THR A 274 -53.31 -18.42 12.12
CA THR A 274 -52.86 -19.12 13.34
C THR A 274 -51.40 -18.86 13.70
N GLY A 275 -50.58 -18.41 12.76
CA GLY A 275 -49.16 -18.10 12.95
C GLY A 275 -48.66 -17.09 11.92
N PHE A 276 -47.36 -16.81 11.94
CA PHE A 276 -46.71 -15.92 10.97
C PHE A 276 -45.47 -16.58 10.39
N ARG A 277 -45.31 -16.48 9.06
CA ARG A 277 -44.08 -16.85 8.37
C ARG A 277 -43.35 -15.57 7.98
N LEU A 278 -42.07 -15.49 8.33
CA LEU A 278 -41.17 -14.42 7.92
C LEU A 278 -40.31 -14.93 6.77
N SER A 279 -40.25 -14.19 5.66
CA SER A 279 -39.31 -14.48 4.58
C SER A 279 -38.51 -13.23 4.22
N VAL A 280 -37.22 -13.40 3.95
CA VAL A 280 -36.34 -12.32 3.52
C VAL A 280 -35.67 -12.73 2.23
N GLN A 281 -35.79 -11.86 1.22
CA GLN A 281 -35.04 -11.94 -0.02
C GLN A 281 -34.01 -10.83 -0.06
N ALA A 282 -32.76 -11.19 -0.32
CA ALA A 282 -31.64 -10.26 -0.27
C ALA A 282 -30.65 -10.48 -1.41
N GLY A 283 -30.20 -9.40 -2.04
CA GLY A 283 -29.08 -9.39 -2.98
C GLY A 283 -27.73 -9.29 -2.25
N ARG A 284 -26.66 -9.80 -2.87
CA ARG A 284 -25.30 -9.64 -2.32
C ARG A 284 -24.96 -8.16 -2.14
N PRO A 285 -24.24 -7.78 -1.06
CA PRO A 285 -23.60 -8.63 -0.06
C PRO A 285 -24.51 -8.99 1.15
N ILE A 286 -25.81 -8.67 1.11
CA ILE A 286 -26.70 -8.87 2.25
C ILE A 286 -27.05 -10.35 2.40
N ASP A 287 -26.87 -10.89 3.60
CA ASP A 287 -27.28 -12.24 3.95
C ASP A 287 -28.75 -12.26 4.42
N PRO A 288 -29.65 -12.96 3.71
CA PRO A 288 -31.06 -13.02 4.08
C PRO A 288 -31.29 -13.71 5.42
N GLU A 289 -30.44 -14.68 5.82
CA GLU A 289 -30.58 -15.41 7.09
C GLU A 289 -30.31 -14.50 8.27
N VAL A 290 -29.28 -13.65 8.15
CA VAL A 290 -28.95 -12.63 9.17
C VAL A 290 -30.13 -11.68 9.36
N VAL A 291 -30.68 -11.12 8.28
CA VAL A 291 -31.80 -10.17 8.38
C VAL A 291 -33.06 -10.84 8.92
N CYS A 292 -33.33 -12.09 8.52
CA CYS A 292 -34.47 -12.84 9.05
C CYS A 292 -34.35 -13.06 10.56
N ALA A 293 -33.15 -13.41 11.06
CA ALA A 293 -32.87 -13.53 12.49
C ALA A 293 -33.00 -12.19 13.25
N LEU A 294 -32.57 -11.07 12.64
CA LEU A 294 -32.76 -9.73 13.21
C LEU A 294 -34.25 -9.39 13.36
N LEU A 295 -35.05 -9.64 12.32
CA LEU A 295 -36.50 -9.38 12.37
C LEU A 295 -37.20 -10.26 13.40
N HIS A 296 -36.90 -11.55 13.42
CA HIS A 296 -37.42 -12.48 14.42
C HIS A 296 -37.13 -11.99 15.85
N THR A 297 -35.86 -11.72 16.15
CA THR A 297 -35.42 -11.26 17.48
C THR A 297 -36.07 -9.94 17.85
N THR A 298 -36.16 -9.01 16.90
CA THR A 298 -36.79 -7.70 17.12
C THR A 298 -38.26 -7.85 17.48
N VAL A 299 -39.00 -8.73 16.78
CA VAL A 299 -40.41 -9.00 17.07
C VAL A 299 -40.57 -9.54 18.49
N GLU A 300 -39.77 -10.53 18.90
CA GLU A 300 -39.81 -11.08 20.25
C GLU A 300 -39.51 -10.03 21.33
N ASN A 301 -38.51 -9.18 21.10
CA ASN A 301 -38.12 -8.15 22.06
C ASN A 301 -39.15 -7.01 22.16
N VAL A 302 -39.80 -6.63 21.06
CA VAL A 302 -40.92 -5.67 21.11
C VAL A 302 -42.09 -6.28 21.91
N VAL A 303 -42.43 -7.54 21.68
CA VAL A 303 -43.49 -8.23 22.46
C VAL A 303 -43.14 -8.25 23.95
N GLY A 304 -41.92 -8.67 24.30
CA GLY A 304 -41.47 -8.72 25.70
C GLY A 304 -41.48 -7.35 26.39
N ALA A 305 -40.98 -6.31 25.71
CA ALA A 305 -40.96 -4.95 26.27
C ALA A 305 -42.37 -4.40 26.54
N LEU A 306 -43.35 -4.70 25.67
CA LEU A 306 -44.75 -4.32 25.86
C LEU A 306 -45.44 -5.11 26.98
N GLU A 307 -45.10 -6.38 27.13
CA GLU A 307 -45.59 -7.21 28.25
C GLU A 307 -45.12 -6.69 29.61
N GLU A 308 -43.86 -6.26 29.70
CA GLU A 308 -43.28 -5.63 30.89
C GLU A 308 -43.84 -4.23 31.17
N GLN A 309 -44.62 -3.64 30.25
CA GLN A 309 -45.20 -2.30 30.36
C GLN A 309 -44.16 -1.21 30.64
N ARG A 310 -42.96 -1.38 30.07
CA ARG A 310 -41.92 -0.36 30.13
C ARG A 310 -42.15 0.66 29.03
N ASP A 311 -41.90 1.91 29.36
CA ASP A 311 -41.88 3.01 28.40
C ASP A 311 -40.55 3.02 27.63
N THR A 312 -40.27 1.91 26.94
CA THR A 312 -39.02 1.69 26.22
C THR A 312 -39.10 2.35 24.85
N ARG A 313 -38.04 3.07 24.46
CA ARG A 313 -37.89 3.62 23.11
C ARG A 313 -37.58 2.53 22.09
N LEU A 314 -38.07 2.69 20.85
CA LEU A 314 -37.87 1.71 19.79
C LEU A 314 -36.37 1.49 19.51
N ASP A 315 -35.59 2.56 19.39
CA ASP A 315 -34.13 2.52 19.18
C ASP A 315 -33.34 1.75 20.26
N ARG A 316 -33.90 1.57 21.46
CA ARG A 316 -33.31 0.79 22.55
C ARG A 316 -33.68 -0.69 22.53
N ILE A 317 -34.59 -1.12 21.66
CA ILE A 317 -34.92 -2.53 21.51
C ILE A 317 -33.74 -3.27 20.88
N PRO A 318 -33.22 -4.35 21.49
CA PRO A 318 -32.16 -5.15 20.89
C PRO A 318 -32.66 -5.84 19.62
N VAL A 319 -31.86 -5.78 18.56
CA VAL A 319 -32.13 -6.50 17.30
C VAL A 319 -31.29 -7.76 17.17
N LEU A 320 -30.16 -7.82 17.88
CA LEU A 320 -29.25 -8.96 17.87
C LEU A 320 -29.72 -10.01 18.86
N GLY A 321 -29.83 -11.26 18.39
CA GLY A 321 -30.10 -12.41 19.25
C GLY A 321 -28.90 -12.73 20.14
N ALA A 322 -29.11 -13.51 21.20
CA ALA A 322 -28.05 -13.88 22.14
C ALA A 322 -26.83 -14.53 21.45
N GLN A 323 -27.08 -15.41 20.47
CA GLN A 323 -26.02 -16.07 19.70
C GLN A 323 -25.22 -15.08 18.85
N GLN A 324 -25.87 -14.12 18.17
CA GLN A 324 -25.18 -13.10 17.37
C GLN A 324 -24.36 -12.17 18.27
N HIS A 325 -24.90 -11.82 19.44
CA HIS A 325 -24.22 -11.00 20.43
C HIS A 325 -22.97 -11.70 21.00
N GLU A 326 -23.09 -12.99 21.36
CA GLU A 326 -21.96 -13.84 21.77
C GLU A 326 -20.91 -13.98 20.66
N GLN A 327 -21.37 -14.18 19.41
CA GLN A 327 -20.48 -14.29 18.26
C GLN A 327 -19.61 -13.04 18.08
N LEU A 328 -20.23 -11.85 18.11
CA LEU A 328 -19.58 -10.56 17.88
C LEU A 328 -18.67 -10.14 19.03
N LEU A 329 -19.09 -10.35 20.28
CA LEU A 329 -18.35 -9.85 21.45
C LEU A 329 -17.37 -10.87 22.04
N THR A 330 -17.62 -12.16 21.84
CA THR A 330 -16.86 -13.23 22.51
C THR A 330 -16.24 -14.17 21.49
N THR A 331 -17.00 -14.86 20.64
CA THR A 331 -16.46 -15.94 19.79
C THR A 331 -15.41 -15.45 18.78
N TRP A 332 -15.68 -14.37 18.04
CA TRP A 332 -14.69 -13.77 17.13
C TRP A 332 -13.58 -12.98 17.84
N ASN A 333 -13.73 -12.80 19.15
CA ASN A 333 -12.82 -12.09 20.03
C ASN A 333 -12.11 -13.03 21.02
N ASP A 334 -12.23 -14.35 20.85
CA ASP A 334 -11.55 -15.36 21.67
C ASP A 334 -10.11 -15.55 21.19
N THR A 335 -9.31 -14.51 21.42
CA THR A 335 -7.90 -14.44 21.02
C THR A 335 -6.95 -14.65 22.19
N VAL A 336 -7.47 -15.01 23.36
CA VAL A 336 -6.69 -15.18 24.58
C VAL A 336 -5.68 -16.31 24.37
N SER A 337 -4.41 -16.00 24.62
CA SER A 337 -3.32 -16.96 24.57
C SER A 337 -2.43 -16.73 25.78
N GLU A 338 -2.16 -17.81 26.53
CA GLU A 338 -1.20 -17.77 27.63
C GLU A 338 0.21 -17.53 27.07
N ILE A 339 0.73 -16.33 27.27
CA ILE A 339 2.09 -15.92 26.90
C ILE A 339 2.78 -15.46 28.18
N PRO A 340 4.04 -15.84 28.42
CA PRO A 340 4.81 -15.32 29.54
C PRO A 340 4.83 -13.79 29.52
N ALA A 341 4.51 -13.16 30.64
CA ALA A 341 4.73 -11.72 30.79
C ALA A 341 6.24 -11.47 30.71
N ALA A 342 6.68 -10.83 29.63
CA ALA A 342 8.07 -10.59 29.35
C ALA A 342 8.28 -9.16 28.85
N THR A 343 9.47 -8.64 29.11
CA THR A 343 9.95 -7.36 28.63
C THR A 343 10.81 -7.54 27.38
N ILE A 344 11.08 -6.45 26.66
CA ILE A 344 11.97 -6.47 25.49
C ILE A 344 13.35 -7.04 25.87
N PRO A 345 14.00 -6.61 26.98
CA PRO A 345 15.26 -7.21 27.41
C PRO A 345 15.16 -8.70 27.68
N GLU A 346 14.12 -9.16 28.39
CA GLU A 346 13.97 -10.59 28.73
C GLU A 346 13.78 -11.47 27.48
N LEU A 347 12.96 -11.01 26.52
CA LEU A 347 12.77 -11.72 25.24
C LEU A 347 14.08 -11.80 24.45
N PHE A 348 14.80 -10.69 24.36
CA PHE A 348 16.09 -10.64 23.67
C PHE A 348 17.16 -11.52 24.35
N GLU A 349 17.33 -11.39 25.67
CA GLU A 349 18.33 -12.13 26.46
C GLU A 349 18.07 -13.64 26.44
N ALA A 350 16.81 -14.07 26.35
CA ALA A 350 16.48 -15.49 26.16
C ALA A 350 17.02 -16.07 24.84
N HIS A 351 17.18 -15.24 23.80
CA HIS A 351 17.83 -15.65 22.55
C HIS A 351 19.35 -15.57 22.65
N VAL A 352 19.91 -14.55 23.30
CA VAL A 352 21.35 -14.44 23.57
C VAL A 352 21.87 -15.68 24.32
N ALA A 353 21.14 -16.14 25.35
CA ALA A 353 21.52 -17.31 26.14
C ALA A 353 21.42 -18.63 25.35
N ARG A 354 20.52 -18.71 24.36
CA ARG A 354 20.21 -19.92 23.60
C ARG A 354 21.10 -20.09 22.37
N ALA A 355 21.42 -19.00 21.68
CA ALA A 355 22.20 -19.01 20.44
C ALA A 355 23.09 -17.74 20.34
N PRO A 356 24.12 -17.61 21.19
CA PRO A 356 24.94 -16.38 21.26
C PRO A 356 25.65 -16.03 19.96
N GLU A 357 26.11 -17.04 19.22
CA GLU A 357 26.85 -16.90 17.95
C GLU A 357 25.94 -16.73 16.73
N ALA A 358 24.61 -16.75 16.90
CA ALA A 358 23.70 -16.49 15.79
C ALA A 358 23.78 -15.01 15.37
N LEU A 359 23.61 -14.74 14.07
CA LEU A 359 23.55 -13.38 13.55
C LEU A 359 22.29 -12.68 14.06
N ALA A 360 22.47 -11.50 14.66
CA ALA A 360 21.40 -10.63 15.14
C ALA A 360 21.14 -9.48 14.16
N VAL A 361 22.19 -8.78 13.71
CA VAL A 361 22.06 -7.61 12.82
C VAL A 361 23.05 -7.75 11.66
N VAL A 362 22.57 -7.45 10.45
CA VAL A 362 23.35 -7.38 9.21
C VAL A 362 23.11 -6.00 8.59
N ALA A 363 24.14 -5.16 8.57
CA ALA A 363 24.05 -3.77 8.06
C ALA A 363 25.40 -3.32 7.47
N ASP A 364 25.41 -2.80 6.25
CA ASP A 364 26.58 -2.15 5.60
C ASP A 364 27.92 -2.91 5.74
N GLY A 365 27.90 -4.23 5.53
CA GLY A 365 29.09 -5.09 5.64
C GLY A 365 29.51 -5.43 7.08
N VAL A 366 28.73 -5.00 8.07
CA VAL A 366 28.87 -5.37 9.48
C VAL A 366 27.84 -6.45 9.83
N ASP A 367 28.35 -7.63 10.15
CA ASP A 367 27.59 -8.74 10.72
C ASP A 367 27.84 -8.79 12.23
N MET A 368 26.77 -8.69 13.02
CA MET A 368 26.85 -8.72 14.48
C MET A 368 26.05 -9.88 15.04
N THR A 369 26.68 -10.67 15.90
CA THR A 369 26.04 -11.76 16.63
C THR A 369 25.15 -11.26 17.78
N TYR A 370 24.27 -12.13 18.28
CA TYR A 370 23.46 -11.83 19.48
C TYR A 370 24.34 -11.51 20.70
N ALA A 371 25.45 -12.23 20.90
CA ALA A 371 26.37 -12.00 22.00
C ALA A 371 27.08 -10.64 21.90
N GLU A 372 27.54 -10.26 20.70
CA GLU A 372 28.20 -8.97 20.48
C GLU A 372 27.23 -7.80 20.67
N LEU A 373 26.00 -7.94 20.14
CA LEU A 373 24.95 -6.93 20.30
C LEU A 373 24.58 -6.77 21.77
N ASP A 374 24.38 -7.87 22.50
CA ASP A 374 24.09 -7.85 23.92
C ASP A 374 25.21 -7.19 24.74
N ALA A 375 26.47 -7.54 24.46
CA ALA A 375 27.60 -6.97 25.17
C ALA A 375 27.74 -5.45 24.96
N ARG A 376 27.51 -4.97 23.73
CA ARG A 376 27.48 -3.52 23.43
C ARG A 376 26.30 -2.84 24.11
N ALA A 377 25.10 -3.41 24.01
CA ALA A 377 23.89 -2.88 24.63
C ALA A 377 24.02 -2.83 26.16
N ASN A 378 24.62 -3.83 26.80
CA ASN A 378 24.84 -3.86 28.25
C ASN A 378 25.79 -2.75 28.71
N ARG A 379 26.91 -2.55 28.00
CA ARG A 379 27.85 -1.44 28.29
C ARG A 379 27.16 -0.08 28.20
N LEU A 380 26.41 0.14 27.12
CA LEU A 380 25.68 1.39 26.94
C LEU A 380 24.58 1.53 27.99
N ALA A 381 23.82 0.49 28.32
CA ALA A 381 22.78 0.53 29.36
C ALA A 381 23.35 0.95 30.73
N ARG A 382 24.54 0.48 31.07
CA ARG A 382 25.24 0.87 32.31
C ARG A 382 25.64 2.35 32.29
N LEU A 383 26.18 2.83 31.17
CA LEU A 383 26.49 4.24 30.99
C LEU A 383 25.22 5.10 31.12
N LEU A 384 24.15 4.74 30.41
CA LEU A 384 22.87 5.45 30.46
C LEU A 384 22.31 5.52 31.88
N ARG A 385 22.38 4.43 32.66
CA ARG A 385 21.99 4.45 34.08
C ARG A 385 22.85 5.37 34.93
N ALA A 386 24.16 5.39 34.71
CA ALA A 386 25.06 6.32 35.40
C ALA A 386 24.71 7.78 35.07
N ARG A 387 24.11 8.04 33.90
CA ARG A 387 23.60 9.34 33.46
C ARG A 387 22.12 9.59 33.80
N GLY A 388 21.48 8.73 34.60
CA GLY A 388 20.13 8.96 35.15
C GLY A 388 18.97 8.26 34.41
N VAL A 389 19.23 7.49 33.35
CA VAL A 389 18.18 6.68 32.70
C VAL A 389 17.72 5.57 33.65
N GLY A 390 16.41 5.39 33.80
CA GLY A 390 15.81 4.39 34.68
C GLY A 390 15.87 4.73 36.17
N ALA A 391 16.39 5.90 36.56
CA ALA A 391 16.57 6.33 37.95
C ALA A 391 15.27 6.81 38.65
N GLY A 392 14.13 6.79 37.96
CA GLY A 392 12.84 7.18 38.51
C GLY A 392 12.42 6.31 39.71
N THR A 393 11.96 6.96 40.78
CA THR A 393 11.44 6.33 41.99
C THR A 393 10.25 5.41 41.71
N SER A 394 9.98 4.50 42.63
CA SER A 394 8.86 3.52 42.61
C SER A 394 7.46 4.12 42.33
N GLU A 395 7.34 5.44 42.37
CA GLU A 395 6.20 6.23 41.93
C GLU A 395 6.71 7.48 41.16
N GLY A 396 6.44 7.61 39.86
CA GLY A 396 6.11 8.94 39.32
C GLY A 396 6.69 9.44 37.99
N ALA A 397 7.83 8.99 37.46
CA ALA A 397 8.32 9.51 36.16
C ALA A 397 9.08 8.47 35.34
N GLU A 398 8.57 8.19 34.15
CA GLU A 398 9.27 7.43 33.11
C GLU A 398 10.45 8.27 32.60
N THR A 399 11.62 7.67 32.42
CA THR A 399 12.77 8.36 31.80
C THR A 399 12.75 8.10 30.30
N LEU A 400 12.48 9.14 29.52
CA LEU A 400 12.52 9.10 28.06
C LEU A 400 13.92 9.43 27.55
N VAL A 401 14.37 8.71 26.53
CA VAL A 401 15.64 8.97 25.84
C VAL A 401 15.35 9.17 24.35
N GLY A 402 15.68 10.35 23.83
CA GLY A 402 15.61 10.60 22.39
C GLY A 402 16.71 9.85 21.66
N VAL A 403 16.43 9.31 20.47
CA VAL A 403 17.42 8.60 19.66
C VAL A 403 17.37 9.15 18.24
N CYS A 404 18.39 9.92 17.86
CA CYS A 404 18.55 10.46 16.52
C CYS A 404 19.82 9.86 15.90
N LEU A 405 19.69 8.65 15.36
CA LEU A 405 20.76 7.87 14.75
C LEU A 405 20.30 7.36 13.39
N GLU A 406 21.25 7.20 12.47
CA GLU A 406 21.00 6.51 11.20
C GLU A 406 20.69 5.02 11.43
N ARG A 407 20.03 4.39 10.45
CA ARG A 407 19.73 2.96 10.51
C ARG A 407 21.01 2.14 10.44
N GLY A 408 21.14 1.18 11.35
CA GLY A 408 22.30 0.30 11.42
C GLY A 408 22.41 -0.41 12.76
N ALA A 409 23.55 -1.06 13.00
CA ALA A 409 23.80 -1.79 14.23
C ALA A 409 23.79 -0.89 15.48
N GLU A 410 24.35 0.32 15.40
CA GLU A 410 24.42 1.24 16.54
C GLU A 410 23.04 1.74 16.99
N LEU A 411 22.08 1.89 16.07
CA LEU A 411 20.69 2.16 16.43
C LEU A 411 20.12 1.01 17.26
N MET A 412 20.34 -0.25 16.87
CA MET A 412 19.87 -1.42 17.64
C MET A 412 20.52 -1.50 19.02
N VAL A 413 21.83 -1.23 19.11
CA VAL A 413 22.56 -1.13 20.39
C VAL A 413 21.90 -0.08 21.29
N ALA A 414 21.59 1.11 20.77
CA ALA A 414 20.96 2.19 21.51
C ALA A 414 19.56 1.82 22.04
N LEU A 415 18.69 1.27 21.19
CA LEU A 415 17.32 0.90 21.59
C LEU A 415 17.31 -0.19 22.67
N LEU A 416 18.12 -1.24 22.49
CA LEU A 416 18.26 -2.30 23.50
C LEU A 416 18.87 -1.79 24.79
N ALA A 417 19.87 -0.91 24.72
CA ALA A 417 20.51 -0.32 25.89
C ALA A 417 19.54 0.53 26.73
N ILE A 418 18.70 1.33 26.07
CA ILE A 418 17.66 2.13 26.75
C ILE A 418 16.65 1.21 27.44
N ALA A 419 16.16 0.19 26.73
CA ALA A 419 15.23 -0.79 27.30
C ALA A 419 15.85 -1.53 28.50
N LYS A 420 17.10 -1.99 28.39
CA LYS A 420 17.86 -2.64 29.49
C LYS A 420 18.12 -1.72 30.68
N ALA A 421 18.32 -0.42 30.43
CA ALA A 421 18.46 0.58 31.48
C ALA A 421 17.13 0.86 32.21
N GLY A 422 15.99 0.43 31.66
CA GLY A 422 14.64 0.70 32.17
C GLY A 422 14.12 2.08 31.78
N GLY A 423 14.61 2.65 30.66
CA GLY A 423 14.04 3.83 30.03
C GLY A 423 13.18 3.47 28.82
N ALA A 424 12.41 4.44 28.33
CA ALA A 424 11.68 4.32 27.07
C ALA A 424 12.38 5.13 25.98
N TYR A 425 12.58 4.52 24.82
CA TYR A 425 13.20 5.20 23.69
C TYR A 425 12.15 6.03 22.90
N MET A 426 12.59 7.16 22.37
CA MET A 426 11.81 7.99 21.46
C MET A 426 12.64 8.16 20.18
N PRO A 427 12.34 7.41 19.10
CA PRO A 427 13.09 7.52 17.87
C PRO A 427 12.77 8.85 17.18
N ILE A 428 13.81 9.51 16.68
CA ILE A 428 13.76 10.76 15.94
C ILE A 428 14.40 10.46 14.59
N ASP A 429 13.62 10.60 13.51
CA ASP A 429 14.14 10.42 12.16
C ASP A 429 15.08 11.59 11.83
N ALA A 430 16.33 11.27 11.46
CA ALA A 430 17.34 12.26 11.08
C ALA A 430 16.93 13.07 9.84
N ALA A 431 15.98 12.57 9.04
CA ALA A 431 15.42 13.30 7.90
C ALA A 431 14.34 14.33 8.28
N TYR A 432 13.96 14.46 9.55
CA TYR A 432 12.96 15.46 9.98
C TYR A 432 13.55 16.87 10.01
N PRO A 433 12.73 17.91 9.71
CA PRO A 433 13.15 19.30 9.87
C PRO A 433 13.52 19.63 11.33
N ALA A 434 14.49 20.51 11.52
CA ALA A 434 15.00 20.90 12.84
C ALA A 434 13.90 21.41 13.78
N ASP A 435 12.92 22.16 13.28
CA ASP A 435 11.80 22.67 14.08
C ASP A 435 10.90 21.54 14.61
N ARG A 436 10.68 20.49 13.79
CA ARG A 436 9.93 19.31 14.22
C ARG A 436 10.69 18.51 15.27
N ILE A 437 12.00 18.33 15.09
CA ILE A 437 12.87 17.72 16.09
C ILE A 437 12.81 18.52 17.40
N GLY A 438 12.94 19.84 17.32
CA GLY A 438 12.85 20.74 18.46
C GLY A 438 11.51 20.64 19.19
N TYR A 439 10.40 20.60 18.46
CA TYR A 439 9.08 20.38 19.05
C TYR A 439 8.99 19.04 19.80
N MET A 440 9.42 17.94 19.17
CA MET A 440 9.39 16.61 19.79
C MET A 440 10.21 16.57 21.08
N LEU A 441 11.40 17.18 21.07
CA LEU A 441 12.26 17.26 22.26
C LEU A 441 11.65 18.12 23.36
N GLN A 442 11.00 19.23 23.01
CA GLN A 442 10.33 20.10 23.97
C GLN A 442 9.10 19.43 24.59
N ASP A 443 8.29 18.76 23.78
CA ASP A 443 7.05 18.11 24.23
C ASP A 443 7.32 16.84 25.05
N ALA A 444 8.30 16.04 24.64
CA ALA A 444 8.67 14.80 25.33
C ALA A 444 9.57 15.03 26.55
N ALA A 445 10.36 16.12 26.55
CA ALA A 445 11.35 16.44 27.58
C ALA A 445 12.22 15.23 27.97
N PRO A 446 12.92 14.57 27.01
CA PRO A 446 13.73 13.40 27.32
C PRO A 446 14.91 13.78 28.22
N VAL A 447 15.38 12.85 29.04
CA VAL A 447 16.50 13.09 29.97
C VAL A 447 17.83 13.29 29.23
N MET A 448 17.94 12.73 28.02
CA MET A 448 19.04 12.93 27.08
C MET A 448 18.65 12.51 25.66
N VAL A 449 19.51 12.84 24.70
CA VAL A 449 19.37 12.41 23.30
C VAL A 449 20.64 11.70 22.87
N LEU A 450 20.51 10.50 22.29
CA LEU A 450 21.63 9.75 21.71
C LEU A 450 21.79 10.14 20.24
N VAL A 451 23.02 10.50 19.88
CA VAL A 451 23.40 10.95 18.52
C VAL A 451 24.76 10.37 18.14
N SER A 452 25.08 10.39 16.85
CA SER A 452 26.45 10.24 16.34
C SER A 452 27.03 11.62 16.03
N SER A 453 28.32 11.70 15.71
CA SER A 453 28.96 12.93 15.26
C SER A 453 28.26 13.53 14.03
N ASP A 454 27.70 12.68 13.17
CA ASP A 454 27.00 13.07 11.94
C ASP A 454 25.58 13.60 12.21
N THR A 455 24.88 13.06 13.21
CA THR A 455 23.49 13.47 13.53
C THR A 455 23.42 14.54 14.63
N ALA A 456 24.47 14.74 15.42
CA ALA A 456 24.53 15.77 16.45
C ALA A 456 24.22 17.19 15.93
N PRO A 457 24.67 17.63 14.72
CA PRO A 457 24.35 18.93 14.16
C PRO A 457 22.87 19.14 13.81
N LEU A 458 22.06 18.08 13.74
CA LEU A 458 20.62 18.16 13.43
C LEU A 458 19.79 18.64 14.63
N LEU A 459 20.35 18.56 15.85
CA LEU A 459 19.67 19.03 17.05
C LEU A 459 19.61 20.57 17.07
N PRO A 460 18.52 21.17 17.56
CA PRO A 460 18.43 22.62 17.71
C PRO A 460 19.58 23.17 18.56
N ALA A 461 20.17 24.29 18.12
CA ALA A 461 21.22 24.95 18.89
C ALA A 461 20.70 25.35 20.29
N PRO A 462 21.53 25.27 21.34
CA PRO A 462 21.16 25.79 22.65
C PRO A 462 20.82 27.28 22.53
N ALA A 463 19.57 27.64 22.86
CA ALA A 463 19.17 29.03 22.87
C ALA A 463 20.12 29.82 23.79
N ALA A 464 20.68 30.92 23.28
CA ALA A 464 21.44 31.85 24.11
C ALA A 464 20.55 32.28 25.28
N ALA A 465 21.12 32.30 26.49
CA ALA A 465 20.42 32.44 27.77
C ALA A 465 19.72 33.80 28.03
N SER A 466 19.09 34.42 27.03
CA SER A 466 18.40 35.72 27.15
C SER A 466 16.89 35.63 27.39
N ASP A 467 16.25 34.48 27.18
CA ASP A 467 14.83 34.28 27.52
C ASP A 467 14.69 33.31 28.70
N ALA A 468 14.26 33.84 29.84
CA ALA A 468 14.10 33.12 31.12
C ALA A 468 13.01 32.03 31.12
N ALA A 469 12.46 31.69 29.95
CA ALA A 469 11.47 30.63 29.74
C ALA A 469 11.94 29.53 28.77
N ALA A 470 13.14 29.63 28.17
CA ALA A 470 13.67 28.61 27.28
C ALA A 470 14.20 27.42 28.09
N VAL A 471 13.51 26.27 27.98
CA VAL A 471 13.98 24.98 28.50
C VAL A 471 15.33 24.67 27.84
N LEU A 472 16.39 24.50 28.63
CA LEU A 472 17.71 24.07 28.13
C LEU A 472 17.53 22.78 27.30
N PRO A 473 18.11 22.66 26.10
CA PRO A 473 18.01 21.41 25.35
C PRO A 473 18.59 20.26 26.19
N PRO A 474 18.01 19.06 26.11
CA PRO A 474 18.53 17.89 26.82
C PRO A 474 19.99 17.63 26.41
N SER A 475 20.80 17.16 27.36
CA SER A 475 22.21 16.86 27.08
C SER A 475 22.31 15.77 26.00
N ALA A 476 22.94 16.08 24.87
CA ALA A 476 23.23 15.10 23.83
C ALA A 476 24.42 14.22 24.24
N LEU A 477 24.30 12.91 24.04
CA LEU A 477 25.40 11.95 24.17
C LEU A 477 25.81 11.50 22.78
N VAL A 478 27.00 11.93 22.35
CA VAL A 478 27.61 11.54 21.08
C VAL A 478 28.29 10.19 21.28
N LEU A 479 27.77 9.13 20.64
CA LEU A 479 28.15 7.73 20.91
C LEU A 479 29.55 7.38 20.39
N ASP A 480 29.94 7.95 19.26
CA ASP A 480 31.20 7.76 18.55
C ASP A 480 32.28 8.79 18.94
N ALA A 481 31.98 9.70 19.88
CA ALA A 481 32.99 10.59 20.44
C ALA A 481 34.09 9.78 21.15
N PRO A 482 35.38 10.09 20.95
CA PRO A 482 36.49 9.29 21.50
C PRO A 482 36.40 9.03 23.01
N GLU A 483 35.94 10.03 23.77
CA GLU A 483 35.72 9.93 25.21
C GLU A 483 34.59 8.97 25.58
N THR A 484 33.47 8.99 24.86
CA THR A 484 32.33 8.09 25.07
C THR A 484 32.74 6.65 24.73
N VAL A 485 33.45 6.46 23.62
CA VAL A 485 33.98 5.15 23.21
C VAL A 485 34.94 4.59 24.27
N ALA A 486 35.83 5.41 24.81
CA ALA A 486 36.74 5.01 25.88
C ALA A 486 36.00 4.67 27.19
N GLU A 487 34.97 5.44 27.56
CA GLU A 487 34.14 5.18 28.73
C GLU A 487 33.38 3.85 28.57
N LEU A 488 32.78 3.61 27.40
CA LEU A 488 32.10 2.35 27.08
C LEU A 488 33.07 1.16 27.14
N ALA A 489 34.26 1.28 26.56
CA ALA A 489 35.27 0.21 26.57
C ALA A 489 35.74 -0.17 27.98
N ALA A 490 35.69 0.76 28.94
CA ALA A 490 36.04 0.51 30.34
C ALA A 490 34.93 -0.17 31.16
N LEU A 491 33.70 -0.23 30.65
CA LEU A 491 32.57 -0.86 31.32
C LEU A 491 32.54 -2.37 31.07
N ASP A 492 32.35 -3.14 32.13
CA ASP A 492 32.10 -4.58 32.04
C ASP A 492 30.70 -4.86 31.49
N ALA A 493 30.64 -5.60 30.38
CA ALA A 493 29.41 -6.00 29.71
C ALA A 493 28.62 -7.07 30.48
N ALA A 494 29.27 -7.87 31.34
CA ALA A 494 28.64 -8.95 32.11
C ALA A 494 28.06 -8.47 33.45
N ALA A 495 28.46 -7.27 33.90
CA ALA A 495 28.03 -6.75 35.19
C ALA A 495 26.54 -6.33 35.15
N PRO A 496 25.72 -6.71 36.16
CA PRO A 496 24.28 -6.43 36.15
C PRO A 496 23.96 -4.95 35.96
N VAL A 497 23.03 -4.66 35.05
CA VAL A 497 22.62 -3.28 34.73
C VAL A 497 21.97 -2.62 35.95
N GLY A 498 21.25 -3.33 36.82
CA GLY A 498 20.92 -2.86 38.18
C GLY A 498 19.51 -2.27 38.38
N ARG A 499 18.56 -2.52 37.47
CA ARG A 499 17.12 -2.29 37.64
C ARG A 499 16.35 -3.46 37.03
N THR A 500 15.28 -3.90 37.69
CA THR A 500 14.31 -4.85 37.10
C THR A 500 13.28 -4.07 36.30
N VAL A 501 13.16 -4.36 35.01
CA VAL A 501 12.14 -3.78 34.11
C VAL A 501 10.84 -4.56 34.28
N ARG A 502 9.70 -3.87 34.31
CA ARG A 502 8.38 -4.52 34.43
C ARG A 502 7.64 -4.43 33.09
N ALA A 503 6.78 -5.41 32.80
CA ALA A 503 5.94 -5.39 31.59
C ALA A 503 5.06 -4.13 31.48
N ALA A 504 4.65 -3.56 32.61
CA ALA A 504 3.85 -2.32 32.64
C ALA A 504 4.67 -1.04 32.41
N ASP A 505 6.00 -1.08 32.52
CA ASP A 505 6.87 0.08 32.31
C ASP A 505 6.81 0.53 30.83
N ALA A 506 7.11 1.81 30.56
CA ALA A 506 7.13 2.33 29.20
C ALA A 506 8.27 1.68 28.40
N ALA A 507 7.98 1.22 27.18
CA ALA A 507 8.96 0.68 26.25
C ALA A 507 9.44 1.74 25.26
N TYR A 508 8.50 2.48 24.66
CA TYR A 508 8.81 3.52 23.69
C TYR A 508 7.71 4.56 23.53
N VAL A 509 8.09 5.69 22.93
CA VAL A 509 7.17 6.74 22.51
C VAL A 509 7.37 7.00 21.02
N ILE A 510 6.31 6.87 20.23
CA ILE A 510 6.31 7.22 18.81
C ILE A 510 5.41 8.43 18.60
N TYR A 511 5.94 9.46 17.94
CA TYR A 511 5.17 10.65 17.59
C TYR A 511 4.38 10.41 16.31
N THR A 512 3.07 10.57 16.39
CA THR A 512 2.17 10.59 15.22
C THR A 512 1.68 12.00 14.96
N SER A 513 1.20 12.27 13.75
CA SER A 513 0.41 13.47 13.46
C SER A 513 -0.81 13.57 14.39
N GLY A 514 -1.19 14.78 14.80
CA GLY A 514 -2.29 15.01 15.74
C GLY A 514 -3.43 15.82 15.13
N SER A 515 -4.67 15.43 15.43
CA SER A 515 -5.89 16.09 14.95
C SER A 515 -6.04 17.55 15.39
N THR A 516 -5.35 17.94 16.48
CA THR A 516 -5.28 19.35 16.95
C THR A 516 -4.19 20.17 16.26
N GLY A 517 -3.56 19.61 15.24
CA GLY A 517 -2.53 20.25 14.42
C GLY A 517 -1.11 20.26 14.99
N ARG A 518 -0.82 19.46 16.01
CA ARG A 518 0.54 19.24 16.54
C ARG A 518 0.81 17.75 16.74
N PRO A 519 2.04 17.25 16.49
CA PRO A 519 2.39 15.87 16.74
C PRO A 519 2.11 15.43 18.19
N LYS A 520 1.69 14.18 18.37
CA LYS A 520 1.37 13.59 19.68
C LYS A 520 2.19 12.32 19.92
N GLY A 521 2.83 12.21 21.08
CA GLY A 521 3.59 11.03 21.46
C GLY A 521 2.69 9.91 21.99
N VAL A 522 2.65 8.76 21.32
CA VAL A 522 1.93 7.56 21.78
C VAL A 522 2.86 6.75 22.68
N LEU A 523 2.49 6.56 23.95
CA LEU A 523 3.30 5.84 24.93
C LEU A 523 2.90 4.36 24.98
N VAL A 524 3.80 3.49 24.53
CA VAL A 524 3.61 2.03 24.51
C VAL A 524 4.39 1.38 25.65
N SER A 525 3.80 0.33 26.24
CA SER A 525 4.42 -0.46 27.32
C SER A 525 5.04 -1.75 26.79
N HIS A 526 5.92 -2.37 27.59
CA HIS A 526 6.51 -3.66 27.22
C HIS A 526 5.48 -4.78 27.04
N ALA A 527 4.36 -4.76 27.77
CA ALA A 527 3.34 -5.80 27.73
C ALA A 527 2.73 -6.02 26.34
N GLY A 528 2.51 -4.94 25.58
CA GLY A 528 1.96 -5.05 24.22
C GLY A 528 2.92 -5.75 23.25
N VAL A 529 4.23 -5.53 23.42
CA VAL A 529 5.27 -6.10 22.55
C VAL A 529 5.35 -7.61 22.69
N ALA A 530 5.21 -8.16 23.90
CA ALA A 530 5.26 -9.62 24.10
C ALA A 530 4.14 -10.36 23.33
N SER A 531 2.92 -9.81 23.33
CA SER A 531 1.81 -10.39 22.56
C SER A 531 2.05 -10.30 21.05
N LEU A 532 2.57 -9.16 20.58
CA LEU A 532 2.92 -8.95 19.18
C LEU A 532 3.98 -9.95 18.70
N VAL A 533 5.04 -10.17 19.48
CA VAL A 533 6.11 -11.13 19.16
C VAL A 533 5.58 -12.55 19.04
N ALA A 534 4.73 -13.00 19.97
CA ALA A 534 4.09 -14.31 19.86
C ALA A 534 3.18 -14.42 18.63
N GLY A 535 2.53 -13.32 18.23
CA GLY A 535 1.78 -13.22 16.99
C GLY A 535 2.65 -13.42 15.76
N HIS A 536 3.84 -12.81 15.71
CA HIS A 536 4.80 -13.03 14.62
C HIS A 536 5.18 -14.51 14.50
N GLU A 537 5.53 -15.18 15.60
CA GLU A 537 5.88 -16.60 15.60
C GLU A 537 4.70 -17.46 15.13
N ARG A 538 3.49 -17.21 15.64
CA ARG A 538 2.30 -18.02 15.35
C ARG A 538 1.79 -17.86 13.91
N TYR A 539 1.67 -16.64 13.43
CA TYR A 539 1.02 -16.36 12.14
C TYR A 539 2.00 -16.32 10.97
N LEU A 540 3.17 -15.71 11.19
CA LEU A 540 4.17 -15.52 10.13
C LEU A 540 5.18 -16.67 10.10
N GLY A 541 5.35 -17.39 11.21
CA GLY A 541 6.30 -18.50 11.30
C GLY A 541 7.75 -18.02 11.33
N VAL A 542 7.99 -16.80 11.81
CA VAL A 542 9.34 -16.30 12.06
C VAL A 542 9.95 -17.01 13.25
N GLY A 543 11.27 -17.13 13.25
CA GLY A 543 12.04 -17.66 14.38
C GLY A 543 13.52 -17.80 14.04
N ALA A 544 14.24 -18.60 14.82
CA ALA A 544 15.66 -18.87 14.60
C ALA A 544 15.95 -19.33 13.16
N GLY A 545 16.94 -18.69 12.51
CA GLY A 545 17.29 -18.92 11.11
C GLY A 545 16.52 -18.06 10.10
N SER A 546 15.47 -17.37 10.53
CA SER A 546 14.81 -16.36 9.69
C SER A 546 15.67 -15.11 9.55
N ARG A 547 15.46 -14.39 8.44
CA ARG A 547 16.09 -13.10 8.12
C ARG A 547 14.98 -12.10 7.77
N VAL A 548 14.84 -11.05 8.56
CA VAL A 548 13.77 -10.05 8.45
C VAL A 548 14.35 -8.76 7.87
N GLY A 549 13.81 -8.28 6.75
CA GLY A 549 14.23 -7.03 6.14
C GLY A 549 13.71 -5.81 6.91
N GLN A 550 14.59 -4.91 7.32
CA GLN A 550 14.25 -3.62 7.91
C GLN A 550 14.04 -2.58 6.80
N PHE A 551 12.78 -2.23 6.54
CA PHE A 551 12.38 -1.28 5.51
C PHE A 551 11.90 0.05 6.12
N ALA A 552 11.12 0.01 7.20
CA ALA A 552 10.46 1.18 7.74
C ALA A 552 11.43 2.27 8.26
N SER A 553 10.94 3.50 8.35
CA SER A 553 11.62 4.58 9.08
C SER A 553 11.46 4.37 10.58
N ALA A 554 12.52 4.67 11.35
CA ALA A 554 12.50 4.58 12.81
C ALA A 554 11.44 5.49 13.47
N GLY A 555 11.00 6.55 12.78
CA GLY A 555 9.91 7.42 13.23
C GLY A 555 8.51 6.79 13.13
N PHE A 556 8.38 5.61 12.53
CA PHE A 556 7.13 4.87 12.39
C PHE A 556 7.15 3.60 13.23
N ASP A 557 6.01 3.19 13.75
CA ASP A 557 5.86 1.98 14.58
C ASP A 557 6.02 0.67 13.82
N THR A 558 5.85 0.68 12.49
CA THR A 558 6.23 -0.43 11.59
C THR A 558 7.71 -0.78 11.70
N PHE A 559 8.60 0.16 12.05
CA PHE A 559 9.99 -0.17 12.36
C PHE A 559 10.06 -1.07 13.59
N GLY A 560 9.25 -0.77 14.62
CA GLY A 560 9.05 -1.64 15.78
C GLY A 560 8.69 -3.06 15.37
N TRP A 561 7.66 -3.21 14.52
CA TRP A 561 7.26 -4.50 13.97
C TRP A 561 8.44 -5.30 13.37
N GLU A 562 9.25 -4.68 12.52
CA GLU A 562 10.38 -5.35 11.86
C GLU A 562 11.46 -5.83 12.84
N TRP A 563 11.91 -4.98 13.77
CA TRP A 563 12.99 -5.37 14.68
C TRP A 563 12.51 -6.22 15.85
N PHE A 564 11.25 -6.08 16.29
CA PHE A 564 10.64 -7.02 17.23
C PHE A 564 10.49 -8.40 16.60
N MET A 565 10.01 -8.46 15.36
CA MET A 565 9.93 -9.71 14.58
C MET A 565 11.30 -10.36 14.43
N ALA A 566 12.35 -9.58 14.24
CA ALA A 566 13.71 -10.08 14.13
C ALA A 566 14.30 -10.52 15.49
N LEU A 567 14.64 -9.54 16.33
CA LEU A 567 15.53 -9.72 17.47
C LEU A 567 14.87 -10.41 18.66
N LEU A 568 13.54 -10.37 18.75
CA LEU A 568 12.80 -10.96 19.87
C LEU A 568 12.26 -12.37 19.56
N THR A 569 12.51 -12.88 18.34
CA THR A 569 12.18 -14.27 17.93
C THR A 569 13.42 -15.11 17.58
N GLY A 570 14.62 -14.52 17.70
CA GLY A 570 15.89 -15.19 17.38
C GLY A 570 16.29 -15.13 15.91
N ALA A 571 15.59 -14.32 15.10
CA ALA A 571 15.91 -14.09 13.69
C ALA A 571 16.97 -12.98 13.54
N ALA A 572 17.54 -12.85 12.34
CA ALA A 572 18.47 -11.77 12.00
C ALA A 572 17.72 -10.59 11.39
N LEU A 573 18.01 -9.37 11.85
CA LEU A 573 17.55 -8.12 11.24
C LEU A 573 18.51 -7.71 10.13
N VAL A 574 18.01 -7.61 8.90
CA VAL A 574 18.79 -7.22 7.71
C VAL A 574 18.40 -5.80 7.33
N VAL A 575 19.31 -4.84 7.53
CA VAL A 575 19.05 -3.43 7.23
C VAL A 575 19.09 -3.22 5.72
N ILE A 576 17.97 -2.79 5.13
CA ILE A 576 17.89 -2.49 3.69
C ILE A 576 18.45 -1.08 3.45
N PRO A 577 19.56 -0.92 2.69
CA PRO A 577 20.14 0.37 2.37
C PRO A 577 19.15 1.27 1.63
N GLN A 578 19.20 2.59 1.88
CA GLN A 578 18.20 3.53 1.37
C GLN A 578 18.08 3.53 -0.16
N ASP A 579 19.20 3.39 -0.87
CA ASP A 579 19.31 3.33 -2.33
C ASP A 579 18.82 2.00 -2.94
N ARG A 580 18.64 0.97 -2.11
CA ARG A 580 18.19 -0.38 -2.49
C ARG A 580 16.74 -0.66 -2.10
N ARG A 581 15.98 0.34 -1.65
CA ARG A 581 14.59 0.16 -1.15
C ARG A 581 13.50 0.17 -2.22
N LEU A 582 13.83 0.53 -3.44
CA LEU A 582 12.84 0.70 -4.50
C LEU A 582 13.38 0.20 -5.83
N GLY A 583 12.47 -0.10 -6.76
CA GLY A 583 12.81 -0.63 -8.08
C GLY A 583 13.44 -2.02 -8.03
N GLU A 584 14.10 -2.42 -9.10
CA GLU A 584 14.74 -3.75 -9.24
C GLU A 584 15.87 -4.00 -8.22
N ALA A 585 16.39 -2.92 -7.62
CA ALA A 585 17.44 -3.01 -6.60
C ALA A 585 16.97 -3.68 -5.29
N LEU A 586 15.67 -3.58 -4.97
CA LEU A 586 15.08 -4.17 -3.77
C LEU A 586 14.99 -5.69 -3.89
N PRO A 587 14.31 -6.29 -4.89
CA PRO A 587 14.25 -7.75 -5.04
C PRO A 587 15.64 -8.39 -5.15
N HIS A 588 16.58 -7.73 -5.83
CA HIS A 588 17.97 -8.18 -5.88
C HIS A 588 18.60 -8.23 -4.49
N PHE A 589 18.47 -7.16 -3.70
CA PHE A 589 19.00 -7.11 -2.33
C PHE A 589 18.36 -8.18 -1.43
N LEU A 590 17.04 -8.37 -1.51
CA LEU A 590 16.33 -9.40 -0.75
C LEU A 590 16.86 -10.80 -1.07
N THR A 591 17.17 -11.06 -2.33
CA THR A 591 17.76 -12.33 -2.79
C THR A 591 19.21 -12.49 -2.33
N GLU A 592 20.05 -11.49 -2.55
CA GLU A 592 21.46 -11.46 -2.12
C GLU A 592 21.59 -11.74 -0.63
N GLN A 593 20.76 -11.08 0.18
CA GLN A 593 20.76 -11.20 1.63
C GLN A 593 19.90 -12.34 2.15
N ARG A 594 19.31 -13.18 1.28
CA ARG A 594 18.44 -14.31 1.64
C ARG A 594 17.34 -13.91 2.65
N VAL A 595 16.71 -12.76 2.44
CA VAL A 595 15.63 -12.28 3.30
C VAL A 595 14.46 -13.26 3.19
N THR A 596 13.89 -13.63 4.34
CA THR A 596 12.79 -14.60 4.46
C THR A 596 11.45 -13.93 4.77
N HIS A 597 11.49 -12.76 5.41
CA HIS A 597 10.31 -12.00 5.81
C HIS A 597 10.57 -10.53 5.50
N VAL A 598 9.62 -9.86 4.85
CA VAL A 598 9.72 -8.41 4.60
C VAL A 598 8.35 -7.77 4.68
N THR A 599 8.30 -6.58 5.26
CA THR A 599 7.08 -5.76 5.35
C THR A 599 7.21 -4.62 4.35
N LEU A 600 6.31 -4.54 3.38
CA LEU A 600 6.35 -3.56 2.29
C LEU A 600 4.98 -2.87 2.17
N PRO A 601 4.93 -1.53 2.09
CA PRO A 601 3.68 -0.83 1.81
C PRO A 601 3.09 -1.24 0.45
N PRO A 602 1.75 -1.24 0.28
CA PRO A 602 1.08 -1.45 -1.00
C PRO A 602 1.66 -0.62 -2.15
N ALA A 603 1.99 0.66 -1.92
CA ALA A 603 2.60 1.52 -2.93
C ALA A 603 3.94 0.97 -3.47
N VAL A 604 4.75 0.32 -2.63
CA VAL A 604 6.02 -0.29 -3.04
C VAL A 604 5.76 -1.58 -3.82
N LEU A 605 4.87 -2.43 -3.30
CA LEU A 605 4.45 -3.65 -3.99
C LEU A 605 3.82 -3.38 -5.36
N ALA A 606 3.17 -2.23 -5.54
CA ALA A 606 2.58 -1.83 -6.80
C ALA A 606 3.63 -1.63 -7.90
N THR A 607 4.83 -1.14 -7.56
CA THR A 607 5.91 -0.90 -8.53
C THR A 607 6.74 -2.09 -8.94
N LEU A 608 6.75 -3.13 -8.12
CA LEU A 608 7.58 -4.30 -8.38
C LEU A 608 6.87 -5.26 -9.35
N HIS A 609 7.65 -5.93 -10.20
CA HIS A 609 7.15 -6.95 -11.11
C HIS A 609 6.76 -8.23 -10.35
N GLU A 610 5.71 -8.91 -10.83
CA GLU A 610 5.29 -10.21 -10.29
C GLU A 610 6.43 -11.23 -10.45
N GLY A 611 6.74 -11.97 -9.38
CA GLY A 611 7.83 -12.95 -9.36
C GLY A 611 9.23 -12.36 -9.17
N SER A 612 9.37 -11.04 -9.02
CA SER A 612 10.67 -10.40 -8.70
C SER A 612 11.19 -10.82 -7.32
N ILE A 613 10.30 -11.06 -6.35
CA ILE A 613 10.63 -11.58 -5.02
C ILE A 613 10.43 -13.11 -5.04
N ALA A 614 11.35 -13.84 -4.41
CA ALA A 614 11.27 -15.28 -4.30
C ALA A 614 10.00 -15.73 -3.53
N GLN A 615 9.34 -16.79 -4.01
CA GLN A 615 8.02 -17.24 -3.54
C GLN A 615 8.00 -17.72 -2.07
N ASP A 616 9.14 -18.15 -1.54
CA ASP A 616 9.30 -18.58 -0.16
C ASP A 616 9.41 -17.41 0.83
N VAL A 617 9.56 -16.17 0.34
CA VAL A 617 9.52 -14.97 1.17
C VAL A 617 8.09 -14.70 1.66
N VAL A 618 7.94 -14.60 2.97
CA VAL A 618 6.71 -14.14 3.63
C VAL A 618 6.60 -12.63 3.45
N LEU A 619 5.49 -12.20 2.85
CA LEU A 619 5.22 -10.79 2.58
C LEU A 619 4.17 -10.29 3.57
N VAL A 620 4.44 -9.14 4.19
CA VAL A 620 3.45 -8.41 4.97
C VAL A 620 3.23 -7.06 4.31
N THR A 621 1.98 -6.68 4.13
CA THR A 621 1.59 -5.36 3.66
C THR A 621 0.81 -4.65 4.75
N ALA A 622 1.12 -3.37 4.97
CA ALA A 622 0.57 -2.57 6.07
C ALA A 622 0.67 -1.07 5.76
N GLY A 623 0.06 -0.25 6.62
CA GLY A 623 0.19 1.21 6.60
C GLY A 623 -0.80 1.96 5.69
N GLU A 624 -1.42 1.29 4.71
CA GLU A 624 -2.49 1.85 3.86
C GLU A 624 -3.41 0.74 3.31
N ALA A 625 -4.58 1.11 2.81
CA ALA A 625 -5.47 0.17 2.14
C ALA A 625 -4.80 -0.36 0.87
N CYS A 626 -4.67 -1.68 0.77
CA CYS A 626 -4.07 -2.32 -0.40
C CYS A 626 -5.11 -2.46 -1.53
N PRO A 627 -4.80 -2.01 -2.75
CA PRO A 627 -5.67 -2.26 -3.90
C PRO A 627 -5.91 -3.77 -4.14
N PRO A 628 -7.13 -4.20 -4.50
CA PRO A 628 -7.45 -5.61 -4.72
C PRO A 628 -6.61 -6.29 -5.81
N ASP A 629 -6.26 -5.56 -6.87
CA ASP A 629 -5.43 -6.06 -7.97
C ASP A 629 -3.98 -6.31 -7.53
N VAL A 630 -3.40 -5.38 -6.76
CA VAL A 630 -2.06 -5.55 -6.16
C VAL A 630 -2.06 -6.71 -5.18
N MET A 631 -3.09 -6.81 -4.33
CA MET A 631 -3.24 -7.90 -3.37
C MET A 631 -3.31 -9.26 -4.07
N ALA A 632 -4.22 -9.40 -5.04
CA ALA A 632 -4.42 -10.65 -5.77
C ALA A 632 -3.18 -11.06 -6.56
N ARG A 633 -2.44 -10.09 -7.13
CA ARG A 633 -1.17 -10.34 -7.83
C ARG A 633 -0.13 -10.99 -6.90
N TRP A 634 0.12 -10.40 -5.74
CA TRP A 634 1.15 -10.89 -4.81
C TRP A 634 0.72 -12.12 -4.02
N ALA A 635 -0.58 -12.29 -3.75
CA ALA A 635 -1.10 -13.50 -3.10
C ALA A 635 -0.96 -14.76 -3.97
N ARG A 636 -0.79 -14.62 -5.29
CA ARG A 636 -0.52 -15.74 -6.22
C ARG A 636 0.96 -16.15 -6.15
N GLY A 637 1.30 -16.91 -5.12
CA GLY A 637 2.63 -17.53 -4.99
C GLY A 637 3.40 -17.14 -3.73
N HIS A 638 2.90 -16.18 -2.94
CA HIS A 638 3.47 -15.84 -1.65
C HIS A 638 2.50 -16.12 -0.50
N ARG A 639 3.07 -16.35 0.69
CA ARG A 639 2.34 -16.16 1.95
C ARG A 639 2.25 -14.66 2.21
N LEU A 640 1.23 -14.01 1.63
CA LEU A 640 0.96 -12.59 1.80
C LEU A 640 -0.01 -12.36 2.96
N PHE A 641 0.32 -11.41 3.83
CA PHE A 641 -0.52 -10.98 4.94
C PHE A 641 -0.82 -9.48 4.85
N ASN A 642 -2.07 -9.11 5.10
CA ASN A 642 -2.49 -7.72 5.27
C ASN A 642 -2.63 -7.44 6.77
N SER A 643 -1.78 -6.56 7.30
CA SER A 643 -1.77 -6.16 8.71
C SER A 643 -2.42 -4.79 8.86
N PHE A 644 -3.21 -4.64 9.92
CA PHE A 644 -3.87 -3.41 10.26
C PHE A 644 -3.80 -3.16 11.77
N GLY A 645 -3.28 -2.00 12.14
CA GLY A 645 -3.36 -1.47 13.50
C GLY A 645 -3.00 0.01 13.54
N PRO A 646 -3.62 0.79 14.42
CA PRO A 646 -3.11 2.10 14.79
C PRO A 646 -1.94 1.98 15.79
N THR A 647 -1.11 3.02 15.88
CA THR A 647 0.01 3.08 16.84
C THR A 647 -0.43 2.92 18.29
N GLU A 648 -1.62 3.40 18.59
CA GLU A 648 -2.26 3.30 19.90
C GLU A 648 -2.62 1.86 20.33
N THR A 649 -2.47 0.86 19.44
CA THR A 649 -2.67 -0.56 19.71
C THR A 649 -1.41 -1.41 19.51
N THR A 650 -0.23 -0.80 19.59
CA THR A 650 1.08 -1.48 19.45
C THR A 650 1.23 -2.16 18.08
N VAL A 651 1.32 -1.32 17.05
CA VAL A 651 1.57 -1.67 15.64
C VAL A 651 0.42 -2.40 14.94
N ASP A 652 -0.06 -3.51 15.48
CA ASP A 652 -1.00 -4.41 14.79
C ASP A 652 -2.17 -4.81 15.70
N ALA A 653 -3.38 -4.76 15.14
CA ALA A 653 -4.61 -5.14 15.84
C ALA A 653 -5.32 -6.30 15.14
N THR A 654 -5.26 -6.36 13.81
CA THR A 654 -5.86 -7.41 12.99
C THR A 654 -4.92 -7.86 11.89
N LEU A 655 -4.95 -9.15 11.58
CA LEU A 655 -4.12 -9.74 10.55
C LEU A 655 -4.97 -10.61 9.63
N TRP A 656 -4.81 -10.43 8.32
CA TRP A 656 -5.43 -11.26 7.31
C TRP A 656 -4.37 -12.03 6.53
N ARG A 657 -4.54 -13.34 6.39
CA ARG A 657 -3.82 -14.10 5.37
C ARG A 657 -4.58 -13.96 4.05
N CYS A 658 -3.97 -13.32 3.07
CA CYS A 658 -4.65 -12.94 1.85
C CYS A 658 -5.07 -14.17 1.04
N ASP A 659 -6.34 -14.19 0.63
CA ASP A 659 -6.90 -15.18 -0.28
C ASP A 659 -7.00 -14.57 -1.68
N PRO A 660 -6.24 -15.04 -2.68
CA PRO A 660 -6.29 -14.49 -4.04
C PRO A 660 -7.63 -14.73 -4.75
N SER A 661 -8.49 -15.60 -4.20
CA SER A 661 -9.85 -15.84 -4.70
C SER A 661 -10.89 -14.91 -4.07
N ALA A 662 -10.55 -14.21 -3.00
CA ALA A 662 -11.41 -13.19 -2.41
C ALA A 662 -11.52 -11.98 -3.35
N GLY A 663 -12.75 -11.61 -3.71
CA GLY A 663 -13.02 -10.46 -4.58
C GLY A 663 -12.81 -9.10 -3.91
N GLU A 664 -12.66 -9.07 -2.57
CA GLU A 664 -12.46 -7.87 -1.76
C GLU A 664 -11.33 -8.09 -0.74
N VAL A 665 -10.61 -7.01 -0.40
CA VAL A 665 -9.49 -7.04 0.55
C VAL A 665 -10.00 -6.88 1.98
N SER A 666 -9.69 -7.84 2.84
CA SER A 666 -9.98 -7.79 4.28
C SER A 666 -8.80 -7.23 5.07
N ILE A 667 -9.07 -6.66 6.25
CA ILE A 667 -8.08 -6.42 7.30
C ILE A 667 -7.98 -7.60 8.30
N GLY A 668 -8.79 -8.64 8.10
CA GLY A 668 -8.67 -9.93 8.77
C GLY A 668 -9.40 -10.00 10.10
N SER A 669 -8.83 -10.77 11.02
CA SER A 669 -9.39 -11.00 12.36
C SER A 669 -8.44 -10.48 13.44
N PRO A 670 -8.92 -10.25 14.68
CA PRO A 670 -8.07 -9.78 15.77
C PRO A 670 -6.87 -10.69 16.03
N VAL A 671 -5.72 -10.09 16.36
CA VAL A 671 -4.49 -10.82 16.72
C VAL A 671 -4.52 -11.33 18.17
N LEU A 672 -3.49 -12.09 18.58
CA LEU A 672 -3.39 -12.67 19.92
C LEU A 672 -3.54 -11.62 21.02
N ASN A 673 -4.39 -11.94 22.02
CA ASN A 673 -4.75 -11.11 23.16
C ASN A 673 -5.28 -9.72 22.79
N THR A 674 -5.82 -9.57 21.58
CA THR A 674 -6.47 -8.36 21.08
C THR A 674 -7.92 -8.65 20.76
N ARG A 675 -8.81 -7.74 21.12
CA ARG A 675 -10.23 -7.80 20.79
C ARG A 675 -10.61 -6.57 19.98
N VAL A 676 -11.47 -6.77 18.98
CA VAL A 676 -11.99 -5.71 18.12
C VAL A 676 -13.50 -5.71 18.20
N PHE A 677 -14.08 -4.53 18.35
CA PHE A 677 -15.51 -4.30 18.38
C PHE A 677 -15.88 -3.30 17.29
N VAL A 678 -16.98 -3.56 16.59
CA VAL A 678 -17.56 -2.61 15.62
C VAL A 678 -18.87 -2.13 16.23
N LEU A 679 -18.91 -0.85 16.59
CA LEU A 679 -19.94 -0.28 17.45
C LEU A 679 -20.65 0.91 16.78
N ASP A 680 -21.87 1.16 17.21
CA ASP A 680 -22.60 2.39 16.89
C ASP A 680 -22.23 3.55 17.83
N GLU A 681 -22.87 4.71 17.65
CA GLU A 681 -22.66 5.91 18.46
C GLU A 681 -23.03 5.75 19.95
N PHE A 682 -23.77 4.69 20.30
CA PHE A 682 -24.19 4.36 21.66
C PHE A 682 -23.34 3.24 22.29
N LEU A 683 -22.23 2.86 21.65
CA LEU A 683 -21.37 1.76 22.05
C LEU A 683 -22.07 0.39 22.04
N ALA A 684 -23.11 0.21 21.22
CA ALA A 684 -23.73 -1.10 20.99
C ALA A 684 -23.12 -1.79 19.77
N PRO A 685 -22.94 -3.13 19.79
CA PRO A 685 -22.44 -3.85 18.63
C PRO A 685 -23.41 -3.77 17.45
N VAL A 686 -22.89 -3.48 16.26
CA VAL A 686 -23.68 -3.47 15.02
C VAL A 686 -23.81 -4.87 14.43
N PRO A 687 -24.89 -5.17 13.66
CA PRO A 687 -25.02 -6.46 12.98
C PRO A 687 -23.90 -6.73 11.96
N VAL A 688 -23.67 -8.01 11.68
CA VAL A 688 -22.74 -8.45 10.62
C VAL A 688 -23.11 -7.79 9.29
N GLY A 689 -22.14 -7.25 8.57
CA GLY A 689 -22.32 -6.52 7.31
C GLY A 689 -22.63 -5.02 7.49
N VAL A 690 -22.97 -4.56 8.69
CA VAL A 690 -23.27 -3.15 8.97
C VAL A 690 -21.99 -2.40 9.32
N ALA A 691 -21.85 -1.20 8.78
CA ALA A 691 -20.74 -0.30 9.09
C ALA A 691 -20.89 0.27 10.51
N GLY A 692 -19.81 0.27 11.28
CA GLY A 692 -19.73 0.95 12.56
C GLY A 692 -18.30 1.42 12.84
N GLU A 693 -18.12 2.17 13.92
CA GLU A 693 -16.80 2.61 14.35
C GLU A 693 -16.06 1.47 15.03
N MET A 694 -14.78 1.31 14.70
CA MET A 694 -13.93 0.27 15.25
C MET A 694 -13.30 0.68 16.59
N TYR A 695 -13.33 -0.24 17.54
CA TYR A 695 -12.72 -0.13 18.86
C TYR A 695 -11.82 -1.34 19.11
N VAL A 696 -10.66 -1.11 19.71
CA VAL A 696 -9.68 -2.18 20.00
C VAL A 696 -9.42 -2.27 21.48
N ALA A 697 -9.37 -3.47 22.05
CA ALA A 697 -9.05 -3.74 23.44
C ALA A 697 -7.99 -4.84 23.57
N GLY A 698 -7.43 -5.01 24.78
CA GLY A 698 -6.49 -6.08 25.09
C GLY A 698 -5.04 -5.64 25.22
N ALA A 699 -4.11 -6.59 25.10
CA ALA A 699 -2.71 -6.45 25.49
C ALA A 699 -1.96 -5.38 24.67
N GLY A 700 -2.33 -5.19 23.41
CA GLY A 700 -1.71 -4.21 22.51
C GLY A 700 -2.01 -2.75 22.87
N LEU A 701 -2.92 -2.46 23.79
CA LEU A 701 -3.28 -1.06 24.10
C LEU A 701 -2.09 -0.26 24.64
N ALA A 702 -1.83 0.88 23.98
CA ALA A 702 -0.95 1.90 24.50
C ALA A 702 -1.48 2.45 25.85
N ARG A 703 -0.58 3.01 26.65
CA ARG A 703 -0.97 3.63 27.92
C ARG A 703 -1.84 4.87 27.66
N GLY A 704 -1.51 5.62 26.61
CA GLY A 704 -2.18 6.85 26.22
C GLY A 704 -1.22 7.77 25.46
N TYR A 705 -1.58 9.05 25.40
CA TYR A 705 -0.74 10.10 24.82
C TYR A 705 0.10 10.78 25.90
N LEU A 706 1.39 10.93 25.65
CA LEU A 706 2.36 11.52 26.57
C LEU A 706 1.93 12.94 26.96
N GLY A 707 1.76 13.20 28.27
CA GLY A 707 1.41 14.52 28.79
C GLY A 707 0.05 15.07 28.33
N ARG A 708 -0.85 14.23 27.78
CA ARG A 708 -2.12 14.66 27.16
C ARG A 708 -3.31 13.89 27.73
N ALA A 709 -3.63 14.10 29.00
CA ALA A 709 -4.68 13.38 29.71
C ALA A 709 -6.08 13.56 29.07
N GLY A 710 -6.43 14.77 28.61
CA GLY A 710 -7.72 15.04 27.96
C GLY A 710 -7.90 14.22 26.67
N LEU A 711 -6.93 14.29 25.76
CA LEU A 711 -6.95 13.52 24.51
C LEU A 711 -6.91 12.01 24.77
N THR A 712 -6.19 11.59 25.82
CA THR A 712 -6.15 10.18 26.24
C THR A 712 -7.54 9.72 26.68
N ALA A 713 -8.25 10.50 27.51
CA ALA A 713 -9.58 10.13 27.98
C ALA A 713 -10.64 10.14 26.86
N GLU A 714 -10.46 10.94 25.82
CA GLU A 714 -11.34 10.96 24.64
C GLU A 714 -11.19 9.69 23.79
N ARG A 715 -9.97 9.18 23.63
CA ARG A 715 -9.67 8.06 22.71
C ARG A 715 -9.48 6.71 23.40
N PHE A 716 -9.04 6.67 24.65
CA PHE A 716 -8.90 5.44 25.45
C PHE A 716 -10.02 5.38 26.48
N VAL A 717 -11.18 4.89 26.04
CA VAL A 717 -12.44 4.85 26.80
C VAL A 717 -12.58 3.55 27.60
N ALA A 718 -13.55 3.48 28.51
CA ALA A 718 -13.86 2.25 29.24
C ALA A 718 -14.41 1.18 28.29
N CYS A 719 -14.01 -0.08 28.46
CA CYS A 719 -14.56 -1.20 27.69
C CYS A 719 -15.77 -1.80 28.43
N PRO A 720 -17.01 -1.67 27.93
CA PRO A 720 -18.19 -2.23 28.60
C PRO A 720 -18.30 -3.75 28.48
N PHE A 721 -17.49 -4.37 27.60
CA PHE A 721 -17.48 -5.81 27.31
C PHE A 721 -16.30 -6.54 27.98
N GLY A 722 -15.47 -5.79 28.72
CA GLY A 722 -14.26 -6.27 29.36
C GLY A 722 -14.42 -6.54 30.85
N ALA A 723 -13.31 -6.88 31.49
CA ALA A 723 -13.25 -6.93 32.95
C ALA A 723 -13.36 -5.51 33.55
N ALA A 724 -13.71 -5.41 34.83
CA ALA A 724 -13.78 -4.13 35.52
C ALA A 724 -12.45 -3.37 35.43
N GLY A 725 -12.49 -2.13 34.93
CA GLY A 725 -11.31 -1.28 34.75
C GLY A 725 -10.59 -1.46 33.40
N GLU A 726 -11.05 -2.37 32.55
CA GLU A 726 -10.52 -2.54 31.21
C GLU A 726 -10.87 -1.35 30.30
N ARG A 727 -9.97 -1.03 29.37
CA ARG A 727 -10.11 0.07 28.41
C ARG A 727 -10.21 -0.47 26.99
N MET A 728 -10.73 0.35 26.10
CA MET A 728 -10.68 0.16 24.65
C MET A 728 -10.26 1.47 23.97
N TYR A 729 -9.56 1.37 22.85
CA TYR A 729 -9.15 2.48 22.02
C TYR A 729 -10.15 2.70 20.88
N ARG A 730 -10.69 3.92 20.79
CA ARG A 730 -11.56 4.41 19.73
C ARG A 730 -10.74 4.83 18.52
N THR A 731 -10.75 4.05 17.44
CA THR A 731 -9.78 4.24 16.35
C THR A 731 -10.14 5.38 15.40
N GLY A 732 -11.43 5.75 15.31
CA GLY A 732 -11.97 6.64 14.29
C GLY A 732 -12.03 6.00 12.90
N ASP A 733 -11.82 4.68 12.78
CA ASP A 733 -11.97 3.94 11.53
C ASP A 733 -13.36 3.31 11.45
N LEU A 734 -13.97 3.36 10.27
CA LEU A 734 -15.18 2.64 9.96
C LEU A 734 -14.83 1.24 9.46
N ALA A 735 -15.49 0.24 10.04
CA ALA A 735 -15.34 -1.15 9.64
C ALA A 735 -16.70 -1.87 9.63
N ARG A 736 -16.73 -3.07 9.04
CA ARG A 736 -17.85 -4.01 9.20
C ARG A 736 -17.33 -5.42 9.34
N TRP A 737 -18.03 -6.24 10.12
CA TRP A 737 -17.80 -7.67 10.14
C TRP A 737 -18.35 -8.34 8.88
N ARG A 738 -17.61 -9.30 8.34
CA ARG A 738 -18.09 -10.26 7.36
C ARG A 738 -18.64 -11.51 8.06
N ALA A 739 -19.45 -12.28 7.34
CA ALA A 739 -20.04 -13.52 7.85
C ALA A 739 -19.00 -14.57 8.26
N ASP A 740 -17.79 -14.51 7.70
CA ASP A 740 -16.68 -15.42 8.02
C ASP A 740 -15.87 -15.01 9.27
N GLY A 741 -16.23 -13.91 9.93
CA GLY A 741 -15.50 -13.38 11.09
C GLY A 741 -14.23 -12.61 10.73
N THR A 742 -14.10 -12.15 9.49
CA THR A 742 -13.08 -11.17 9.10
C THR A 742 -13.69 -9.77 8.96
N LEU A 743 -12.84 -8.73 8.94
CA LEU A 743 -13.25 -7.33 8.95
C LEU A 743 -12.95 -6.65 7.61
N ASP A 744 -13.88 -5.80 7.18
CA ASP A 744 -13.65 -4.82 6.12
C ASP A 744 -13.31 -3.48 6.70
N TYR A 745 -12.28 -2.84 6.15
CA TYR A 745 -12.01 -1.43 6.38
C TYR A 745 -12.79 -0.58 5.36
N LEU A 746 -13.62 0.34 5.84
CA LEU A 746 -14.51 1.16 5.02
C LEU A 746 -14.07 2.63 4.91
N GLY A 747 -13.10 3.05 5.74
CA GLY A 747 -12.62 4.43 5.75
C GLY A 747 -12.49 4.97 7.17
N ARG A 748 -12.56 6.30 7.30
CA ARG A 748 -12.46 7.01 8.57
C ARG A 748 -13.67 7.89 8.82
N THR A 749 -13.96 8.13 10.10
CA THR A 749 -14.99 9.07 10.55
C THR A 749 -14.48 10.51 10.64
N ASP A 750 -13.16 10.71 10.59
CA ASP A 750 -12.49 12.02 10.67
C ASP A 750 -11.66 12.32 9.40
N ASP A 751 -11.06 13.51 9.33
CA ASP A 751 -10.31 14.01 8.17
C ASP A 751 -8.87 13.47 8.08
N GLN A 752 -8.52 12.46 8.87
CA GLN A 752 -7.22 11.80 8.79
C GLN A 752 -7.14 10.93 7.54
N VAL A 753 -5.96 10.87 6.93
CA VAL A 753 -5.71 10.11 5.70
C VAL A 753 -4.44 9.28 5.78
N LYS A 754 -4.38 8.20 5.00
CA LYS A 754 -3.18 7.37 4.81
C LYS A 754 -2.71 7.49 3.36
N ILE A 755 -1.53 8.07 3.14
CA ILE A 755 -0.94 8.27 1.81
C ILE A 755 0.45 7.63 1.80
N ARG A 756 0.66 6.62 0.94
CA ARG A 756 1.96 5.95 0.74
C ARG A 756 2.53 5.38 2.05
N GLY A 757 1.65 4.80 2.87
CA GLY A 757 1.99 4.27 4.19
C GLY A 757 2.15 5.31 5.32
N HIS A 758 2.05 6.61 5.02
CA HIS A 758 2.14 7.65 6.05
C HIS A 758 0.75 8.05 6.56
N ARG A 759 0.62 8.12 7.89
CA ARG A 759 -0.55 8.63 8.59
C ARG A 759 -0.48 10.16 8.67
N ILE A 760 -1.40 10.84 8.00
CA ILE A 760 -1.39 12.30 7.84
C ILE A 760 -2.70 12.86 8.39
N GLU A 761 -2.60 13.82 9.30
CA GLU A 761 -3.72 14.63 9.76
C GLU A 761 -3.78 15.88 8.90
N LEU A 762 -4.81 16.04 8.08
CA LEU A 762 -4.95 17.19 7.20
C LEU A 762 -4.99 18.50 8.01
N GLY A 763 -5.61 18.45 9.20
CA GLY A 763 -5.64 19.57 10.15
C GLY A 763 -4.27 20.07 10.63
N GLU A 764 -3.22 19.23 10.65
CA GLU A 764 -1.84 19.67 10.97
C GLU A 764 -1.27 20.55 9.87
N ILE A 765 -1.59 20.24 8.61
CA ILE A 765 -1.18 21.03 7.46
C ILE A 765 -2.00 22.32 7.40
N GLU A 766 -3.31 22.23 7.64
CA GLU A 766 -4.21 23.39 7.72
C GLU A 766 -3.81 24.36 8.82
N ALA A 767 -3.43 23.85 10.00
CA ALA A 767 -2.94 24.68 11.10
C ALA A 767 -1.61 25.38 10.75
N ALA A 768 -0.69 24.68 10.08
CA ALA A 768 0.55 25.29 9.59
C ALA A 768 0.29 26.39 8.56
N LEU A 769 -0.67 26.18 7.63
CA LEU A 769 -1.11 27.20 6.67
C LEU A 769 -1.69 28.43 7.38
N LEU A 770 -2.59 28.23 8.35
CA LEU A 770 -3.23 29.28 9.14
C LEU A 770 -2.26 30.01 10.10
N GLY A 771 -1.08 29.45 10.35
CA GLY A 771 -0.02 30.09 11.11
C GLY A 771 0.60 31.31 10.40
N ARG A 772 0.36 31.47 9.09
CA ARG A 772 0.86 32.59 8.30
C ARG A 772 -0.09 33.79 8.31
N SER A 773 0.46 35.00 8.34
CA SER A 773 -0.35 36.23 8.38
C SER A 773 -1.06 36.57 7.07
N ASP A 774 -0.58 36.05 5.93
CA ASP A 774 -1.13 36.28 4.60
C ASP A 774 -2.24 35.28 4.21
N VAL A 775 -2.52 34.26 5.03
CA VAL A 775 -3.56 33.25 4.80
C VAL A 775 -4.72 33.45 5.77
N ALA A 776 -5.92 33.73 5.26
CA ALA A 776 -7.14 33.88 6.06
C ALA A 776 -7.88 32.56 6.27
N GLN A 777 -7.87 31.67 5.27
CA GLN A 777 -8.44 30.33 5.35
C GLN A 777 -7.51 29.35 4.61
N GLY A 778 -7.34 28.15 5.16
CA GLY A 778 -6.57 27.08 4.55
C GLY A 778 -7.30 25.75 4.72
N VAL A 779 -7.50 25.03 3.63
CA VAL A 779 -8.09 23.69 3.60
C VAL A 779 -7.17 22.77 2.83
N VAL A 780 -6.94 21.57 3.35
CA VAL A 780 -6.12 20.56 2.66
C VAL A 780 -6.98 19.34 2.39
N ILE A 781 -6.91 18.82 1.16
CA ILE A 781 -7.58 17.58 0.79
C ILE A 781 -6.61 16.64 0.10
N VAL A 782 -6.94 15.35 0.13
CA VAL A 782 -6.34 14.38 -0.75
C VAL A 782 -7.11 14.39 -2.06
N ARG A 783 -6.39 14.63 -3.16
CA ARG A 783 -6.92 14.51 -4.51
C ARG A 783 -6.38 13.26 -5.18
N GLU A 784 -7.21 12.66 -6.02
CA GLU A 784 -6.89 11.56 -6.91
C GLU A 784 -7.49 11.89 -8.27
N ASP A 785 -6.78 12.70 -9.06
CA ASP A 785 -7.25 13.08 -10.40
C ASP A 785 -6.93 11.98 -11.43
N VAL A 786 -5.95 11.12 -11.12
CA VAL A 786 -5.60 9.89 -11.86
C VAL A 786 -5.69 8.71 -10.89
N PRO A 787 -6.38 7.60 -11.23
CA PRO A 787 -6.51 6.44 -10.34
C PRO A 787 -5.15 5.94 -9.82
N GLY A 788 -5.02 5.81 -8.51
CA GLY A 788 -3.81 5.39 -7.80
C GLY A 788 -2.84 6.53 -7.43
N ASP A 789 -2.98 7.74 -8.00
CA ASP A 789 -2.13 8.90 -7.68
C ASP A 789 -2.80 9.83 -6.66
N ARG A 790 -2.74 9.43 -5.39
CA ARG A 790 -3.21 10.24 -4.27
C ARG A 790 -2.17 11.28 -3.86
N ARG A 791 -2.56 12.55 -3.85
CA ARG A 791 -1.69 13.69 -3.50
C ARG A 791 -2.38 14.72 -2.62
N LEU A 792 -1.59 15.43 -1.82
CA LEU A 792 -2.07 16.52 -0.97
C LEU A 792 -2.17 17.82 -1.79
N THR A 793 -3.34 18.45 -1.78
CA THR A 793 -3.57 19.76 -2.37
C THR A 793 -4.06 20.72 -1.30
N ALA A 794 -3.38 21.85 -1.15
CA ALA A 794 -3.81 22.94 -0.30
C ALA A 794 -4.64 23.95 -1.08
N TYR A 795 -5.71 24.45 -0.47
CA TYR A 795 -6.55 25.51 -0.96
C TYR A 795 -6.51 26.65 0.04
N VAL A 796 -6.08 27.83 -0.40
CA VAL A 796 -5.85 28.98 0.49
C VAL A 796 -6.62 30.20 0.03
N VAL A 797 -7.18 30.94 0.99
CA VAL A 797 -7.80 32.25 0.78
C VAL A 797 -6.87 33.31 1.38
N PRO A 798 -6.41 34.30 0.59
CA PRO A 798 -5.56 35.38 1.08
C PRO A 798 -6.24 36.24 2.17
N THR A 799 -5.45 36.75 3.12
CA THR A 799 -5.90 37.84 3.98
C THR A 799 -6.20 39.08 3.15
N ALA A 800 -7.29 39.79 3.45
CA ALA A 800 -7.74 40.95 2.67
C ALA A 800 -6.62 41.99 2.48
N GLY A 801 -6.32 42.33 1.21
CA GLY A 801 -5.27 43.29 0.85
C GLY A 801 -3.85 42.72 0.81
N THR A 802 -3.68 41.40 0.99
CA THR A 802 -2.41 40.69 0.85
C THR A 802 -2.42 39.80 -0.39
N ALA A 803 -1.26 39.64 -1.03
CA ALA A 803 -1.07 38.64 -2.07
C ALA A 803 -0.38 37.42 -1.45
N VAL A 804 -0.87 36.23 -1.77
CA VAL A 804 -0.28 34.97 -1.33
C VAL A 804 0.71 34.49 -2.38
N ASP A 805 1.95 34.26 -1.97
CA ASP A 805 2.97 33.60 -2.77
C ASP A 805 2.97 32.09 -2.44
N THR A 806 2.54 31.27 -3.40
CA THR A 806 2.43 29.82 -3.26
C THR A 806 3.79 29.14 -3.07
N ALA A 807 4.87 29.71 -3.63
CA ALA A 807 6.23 29.22 -3.43
C ALA A 807 6.71 29.51 -2.00
N ALA A 808 6.41 30.71 -1.49
CA ALA A 808 6.69 31.07 -0.10
C ALA A 808 5.91 30.21 0.91
N ILE A 809 4.64 29.89 0.63
CA ILE A 809 3.85 28.94 1.45
C ILE A 809 4.55 27.58 1.51
N ARG A 810 4.95 27.03 0.36
CA ARG A 810 5.60 25.71 0.32
C ARG A 810 6.93 25.71 1.06
N ALA A 811 7.74 26.76 0.92
CA ALA A 811 9.00 26.90 1.64
C ALA A 811 8.78 26.89 3.16
N ASP A 812 7.81 27.65 3.66
CA ASP A 812 7.45 27.66 5.08
C ASP A 812 6.91 26.30 5.54
N LEU A 813 6.02 25.67 4.78
CA LEU A 813 5.52 24.34 5.14
C LEU A 813 6.66 23.30 5.19
N THR A 814 7.66 23.41 4.32
CA THR A 814 8.81 22.51 4.28
C THR A 814 9.72 22.68 5.50
N SER A 815 9.77 23.87 6.12
CA SER A 815 10.57 24.08 7.33
C SER A 815 9.91 23.51 8.59
N VAL A 816 8.57 23.43 8.64
CA VAL A 816 7.83 22.99 9.83
C VAL A 816 7.20 21.60 9.73
N LEU A 817 6.94 21.09 8.52
CA LEU A 817 6.31 19.79 8.28
C LEU A 817 7.29 18.79 7.65
N PRO A 818 7.15 17.47 7.93
CA PRO A 818 7.85 16.43 7.18
C PRO A 818 7.52 16.52 5.70
N GLY A 819 8.48 16.17 4.83
CA GLY A 819 8.31 16.27 3.38
C GLY A 819 7.07 15.55 2.84
N TYR A 820 6.66 14.42 3.44
CA TYR A 820 5.45 13.68 3.04
C TYR A 820 4.13 14.39 3.41
N MET A 821 4.15 15.38 4.30
CA MET A 821 2.98 16.20 4.67
C MET A 821 2.91 17.52 3.89
N VAL A 822 3.95 17.89 3.15
CA VAL A 822 3.96 19.13 2.36
C VAL A 822 3.07 18.94 1.12
N PRO A 823 2.03 19.77 0.92
CA PRO A 823 1.16 19.71 -0.26
C PRO A 823 1.95 19.81 -1.56
N SER A 824 1.61 18.97 -2.55
CA SER A 824 2.22 19.00 -3.89
C SER A 824 1.71 20.16 -4.74
N ALA A 825 0.57 20.75 -4.39
CA ALA A 825 -0.01 21.90 -5.08
C ALA A 825 -0.72 22.82 -4.09
N THR A 826 -0.69 24.13 -4.36
CA THR A 826 -1.40 25.16 -3.59
C THR A 826 -2.25 26.00 -4.54
N VAL A 827 -3.57 25.96 -4.36
CA VAL A 827 -4.54 26.70 -5.16
C VAL A 827 -5.04 27.90 -4.36
N VAL A 828 -4.89 29.10 -4.91
CA VAL A 828 -5.42 30.33 -4.30
C VAL A 828 -6.86 30.52 -4.75
N LEU A 829 -7.78 30.68 -3.80
CA LEU A 829 -9.20 30.91 -4.05
C LEU A 829 -9.64 32.26 -3.46
N ASP A 830 -10.66 32.87 -4.06
CA ASP A 830 -11.32 34.06 -3.50
C ASP A 830 -12.10 33.71 -2.22
N ALA A 831 -12.67 32.49 -2.17
CA ALA A 831 -13.36 31.94 -1.01
C ALA A 831 -13.37 30.41 -1.07
N ILE A 832 -13.39 29.75 0.09
CA ILE A 832 -13.58 28.30 0.17
C ILE A 832 -15.03 27.96 -0.24
N PRO A 833 -15.25 27.05 -1.22
CA PRO A 833 -16.57 26.59 -1.60
C PRO A 833 -17.25 25.88 -0.44
N LEU A 834 -18.45 26.33 -0.09
CA LEU A 834 -19.28 25.71 0.94
C LEU A 834 -20.55 25.16 0.29
N THR A 835 -21.02 24.03 0.82
CA THR A 835 -22.37 23.51 0.58
C THR A 835 -23.41 24.51 1.10
N VAL A 836 -24.68 24.31 0.74
CA VAL A 836 -25.81 25.11 1.24
C VAL A 836 -25.91 25.16 2.77
N ASN A 837 -25.28 24.21 3.47
CA ASN A 837 -25.24 24.10 4.92
C ASN A 837 -23.98 24.71 5.56
N GLY A 838 -23.15 25.43 4.79
CA GLY A 838 -21.93 26.07 5.29
C GLY A 838 -20.77 25.12 5.61
N LYS A 839 -20.86 23.84 5.21
CA LYS A 839 -19.74 22.86 5.26
C LYS A 839 -18.92 22.92 3.98
N LEU A 840 -17.62 22.59 4.04
CA LEU A 840 -16.72 22.48 2.88
C LEU A 840 -17.33 21.61 1.77
N ASP A 841 -17.48 22.17 0.56
CA ASP A 841 -17.85 21.40 -0.63
C ASP A 841 -16.59 20.90 -1.35
N ARG A 842 -16.14 19.70 -0.98
CA ARG A 842 -14.95 19.06 -1.55
C ARG A 842 -15.05 18.82 -3.06
N ARG A 843 -16.26 18.65 -3.60
CA ARG A 843 -16.47 18.39 -5.04
C ARG A 843 -16.38 19.68 -5.86
N ALA A 844 -16.70 20.82 -5.24
CA ALA A 844 -16.58 22.13 -5.87
C ALA A 844 -15.15 22.69 -5.86
N LEU A 845 -14.21 22.05 -5.15
CA LEU A 845 -12.80 22.45 -5.16
C LEU A 845 -12.15 22.19 -6.54
N PRO A 846 -11.62 23.22 -7.22
CA PRO A 846 -11.05 23.07 -8.56
C PRO A 846 -9.79 22.21 -8.54
N ALA A 847 -9.54 21.47 -9.62
CA ALA A 847 -8.27 20.77 -9.79
C ALA A 847 -7.13 21.80 -9.91
N PRO A 848 -5.93 21.54 -9.34
CA PRO A 848 -4.79 22.43 -9.46
C PRO A 848 -4.38 22.57 -10.94
N ASP A 849 -4.27 23.81 -11.42
CA ASP A 849 -3.76 24.11 -12.75
C ASP A 849 -2.22 24.28 -12.75
N ARG A 850 -1.62 24.58 -13.91
CA ARG A 850 -0.17 24.81 -14.03
C ARG A 850 0.37 25.96 -13.17
N THR A 851 -0.47 26.88 -12.68
CA THR A 851 -0.06 27.98 -11.79
C THR A 851 -0.11 27.61 -10.31
N ALA A 852 -0.83 26.53 -9.97
CA ALA A 852 -0.86 25.93 -8.64
C ALA A 852 0.35 25.01 -8.35
N VAL A 853 1.17 24.76 -9.37
CA VAL A 853 2.43 24.00 -9.34
C VAL A 853 3.58 25.01 -9.51
N PRO A 854 4.65 25.00 -8.69
CA PRO A 854 5.75 25.94 -8.86
C PRO A 854 6.40 25.75 -10.23
N ALA A 855 6.27 26.73 -11.12
CA ALA A 855 7.01 26.76 -12.37
C ALA A 855 8.18 27.74 -12.21
N ALA A 856 9.41 27.23 -12.20
CA ALA A 856 10.57 28.05 -12.50
C ALA A 856 10.41 28.65 -13.91
N SER A 857 11.05 29.78 -14.19
CA SER A 857 11.07 30.35 -15.54
C SER A 857 11.62 29.32 -16.53
N TYR A 858 10.80 28.90 -17.51
CA TYR A 858 11.18 27.87 -18.48
C TYR A 858 12.49 28.25 -19.20
N ARG A 859 13.52 27.41 -19.04
CA ARG A 859 14.78 27.47 -19.78
C ARG A 859 14.96 26.19 -20.60
N GLU A 860 15.32 26.36 -21.88
CA GLU A 860 15.51 25.24 -22.81
C GLU A 860 16.78 24.43 -22.51
N PRO A 861 16.79 23.12 -22.79
CA PRO A 861 17.98 22.29 -22.67
C PRO A 861 19.06 22.69 -23.67
N ARG A 862 20.28 22.89 -23.17
CA ARG A 862 21.46 23.36 -23.90
C ARG A 862 22.30 22.20 -24.42
N THR A 863 22.37 21.10 -23.67
CA THR A 863 23.17 19.92 -24.00
C THR A 863 22.32 18.73 -24.48
N GLY A 864 22.96 17.69 -25.02
CA GLY A 864 22.26 16.44 -25.38
C GLY A 864 21.69 15.71 -24.16
N ASP A 865 22.46 15.67 -23.06
CA ASP A 865 22.04 15.08 -21.80
C ASP A 865 20.87 15.86 -21.16
N GLU A 866 20.91 17.20 -21.18
CA GLU A 866 19.78 18.01 -20.71
C GLU A 866 18.51 17.74 -21.53
N ARG A 867 18.62 17.56 -22.86
CA ARG A 867 17.47 17.21 -23.72
C ARG A 867 16.89 15.85 -23.37
N LEU A 868 17.76 14.86 -23.14
CA LEU A 868 17.38 13.51 -22.75
C LEU A 868 16.70 13.49 -21.38
N VAL A 869 17.30 14.13 -20.38
CA VAL A 869 16.74 14.18 -19.02
C VAL A 869 15.42 14.96 -18.98
N CYS A 870 15.31 16.10 -19.67
CA CYS A 870 14.04 16.81 -19.84
C CYS A 870 12.97 15.92 -20.49
N GLY A 871 13.34 15.14 -21.52
CA GLY A 871 12.44 14.21 -22.20
C GLY A 871 11.93 13.11 -21.27
N VAL A 872 12.81 12.52 -20.46
CA VAL A 872 12.43 11.48 -19.50
C VAL A 872 11.59 12.06 -18.34
N PHE A 873 11.89 13.27 -17.83
CA PHE A 873 11.03 13.95 -16.86
C PHE A 873 9.62 14.16 -17.42
N ALA A 874 9.53 14.67 -18.65
CA ALA A 874 8.24 14.92 -19.32
C ALA A 874 7.44 13.63 -19.47
N GLU A 875 8.07 12.54 -19.91
CA GLU A 875 7.43 11.23 -20.06
C GLU A 875 6.92 10.68 -18.72
N VAL A 876 7.76 10.67 -17.68
CA VAL A 876 7.43 10.08 -16.37
C VAL A 876 6.34 10.87 -15.65
N LEU A 877 6.34 12.19 -15.78
CA LEU A 877 5.37 13.09 -15.14
C LEU A 877 4.09 13.28 -15.97
N GLY A 878 4.03 12.71 -17.18
CA GLY A 878 2.90 12.91 -18.10
C GLY A 878 2.75 14.36 -18.57
N LEU A 879 3.87 15.09 -18.67
CA LEU A 879 3.91 16.49 -19.06
C LEU A 879 4.32 16.63 -20.54
N GLU A 880 3.78 17.63 -21.22
CA GLU A 880 4.13 17.91 -22.62
C GLU A 880 5.57 18.45 -22.78
N ARG A 881 6.10 19.14 -21.75
CA ARG A 881 7.43 19.76 -21.77
C ARG A 881 7.95 20.02 -20.36
N VAL A 882 9.28 19.93 -20.20
CA VAL A 882 10.04 20.21 -18.96
C VAL A 882 11.30 21.03 -19.30
N GLY A 883 11.59 22.07 -18.54
CA GLY A 883 12.77 22.93 -18.64
C GLY A 883 13.91 22.51 -17.71
N ILE A 884 15.10 23.09 -17.89
CA ILE A 884 16.30 22.63 -17.16
C ILE A 884 16.32 22.98 -15.66
N ASP A 885 15.54 23.98 -15.26
CA ASP A 885 15.42 24.41 -13.85
C ASP A 885 14.25 23.73 -13.14
N ASP A 886 13.44 22.98 -13.86
CA ASP A 886 12.26 22.36 -13.30
C ASP A 886 12.66 21.25 -12.33
N ASN A 887 12.20 21.38 -11.09
CA ASN A 887 12.41 20.41 -10.04
C ASN A 887 11.40 19.27 -10.20
N PHE A 888 11.91 18.03 -10.23
CA PHE A 888 11.12 16.83 -10.41
C PHE A 888 9.96 16.71 -9.40
N PHE A 889 10.21 17.01 -8.12
CA PHE A 889 9.22 16.90 -7.05
C PHE A 889 8.25 18.08 -7.02
N GLU A 890 8.68 19.24 -7.53
CA GLU A 890 7.79 20.39 -7.68
C GLU A 890 6.79 20.16 -8.81
N LEU A 891 7.22 19.49 -9.90
CA LEU A 891 6.34 19.13 -11.01
C LEU A 891 5.36 17.97 -10.72
N GLY A 892 5.21 17.58 -9.46
CA GLY A 892 4.34 16.47 -9.05
C GLY A 892 5.02 15.10 -8.99
N GLY A 893 6.34 15.04 -9.22
CA GLY A 893 7.13 13.84 -8.99
C GLY A 893 7.13 13.42 -7.52
N HIS A 894 7.19 12.13 -7.29
CA HIS A 894 7.27 11.56 -5.94
C HIS A 894 8.19 10.34 -5.94
N SER A 895 8.48 9.78 -4.75
CA SER A 895 9.44 8.68 -4.58
C SER A 895 9.21 7.49 -5.51
N LEU A 896 7.97 7.25 -5.95
CA LEU A 896 7.63 6.19 -6.91
C LEU A 896 8.03 6.56 -8.34
N LEU A 897 7.59 7.73 -8.81
CA LEU A 897 7.97 8.25 -10.12
C LEU A 897 9.47 8.52 -10.21
N ALA A 898 10.11 8.88 -9.09
CA ALA A 898 11.55 9.05 -8.97
C ALA A 898 12.32 7.77 -9.32
N VAL A 899 11.78 6.60 -8.96
CA VAL A 899 12.38 5.30 -9.30
C VAL A 899 12.25 5.04 -10.79
N THR A 900 11.03 5.16 -11.32
CA THR A 900 10.77 5.01 -12.76
C THR A 900 11.65 5.95 -13.58
N LEU A 901 11.82 7.18 -13.10
CA LEU A 901 12.70 8.17 -13.67
C LEU A 901 14.16 7.72 -13.63
N VAL A 902 14.68 7.34 -12.46
CA VAL A 902 16.09 6.94 -12.30
C VAL A 902 16.39 5.69 -13.13
N GLU A 903 15.50 4.71 -13.19
CA GLU A 903 15.66 3.52 -14.02
C GLU A 903 15.67 3.84 -15.51
N LYS A 904 14.74 4.68 -15.97
CA LYS A 904 14.75 5.18 -17.36
C LYS A 904 16.01 6.01 -17.66
N LEU A 905 16.47 6.83 -16.73
CA LEU A 905 17.70 7.59 -16.90
C LEU A 905 18.93 6.68 -16.96
N ARG A 906 19.00 5.64 -16.12
CA ARG A 906 20.07 4.62 -16.17
C ARG A 906 20.08 3.90 -17.52
N SER A 907 18.93 3.44 -17.99
CA SER A 907 18.84 2.72 -19.28
C SER A 907 19.18 3.61 -20.46
N THR A 908 18.82 4.90 -20.39
CA THR A 908 18.97 5.83 -21.53
C THR A 908 20.35 6.49 -21.58
N LEU A 909 20.92 6.85 -20.42
CA LEU A 909 22.22 7.53 -20.33
C LEU A 909 23.40 6.58 -20.08
N GLY A 910 23.14 5.34 -19.64
CA GLY A 910 24.19 4.37 -19.31
C GLY A 910 25.07 4.78 -18.14
N VAL A 911 24.51 5.52 -17.18
CA VAL A 911 25.20 6.06 -15.99
C VAL A 911 24.68 5.40 -14.71
N ALA A 912 25.55 5.23 -13.72
CA ALA A 912 25.16 4.81 -12.38
C ALA A 912 24.56 6.00 -11.61
N LEU A 913 23.27 6.29 -11.84
CA LEU A 913 22.55 7.33 -11.12
C LEU A 913 21.86 6.72 -9.89
N GLY A 914 22.23 7.11 -8.68
CA GLY A 914 21.51 6.73 -7.46
C GLY A 914 20.22 7.53 -7.29
N ILE A 915 19.20 6.98 -6.62
CA ILE A 915 17.98 7.74 -6.30
C ILE A 915 18.27 8.91 -5.35
N ARG A 916 19.30 8.77 -4.51
CA ARG A 916 19.82 9.82 -3.64
C ARG A 916 20.19 11.09 -4.43
N ASN A 917 20.83 10.93 -5.59
CA ASN A 917 21.23 12.05 -6.44
C ASN A 917 20.01 12.88 -6.89
N LEU A 918 18.87 12.23 -7.16
CA LEU A 918 17.64 12.94 -7.52
C LEU A 918 17.07 13.73 -6.33
N PHE A 919 17.18 13.22 -5.10
CA PHE A 919 16.75 13.97 -3.90
C PHE A 919 17.68 15.13 -3.55
N GLU A 920 18.99 14.97 -3.75
CA GLU A 920 19.99 16.01 -3.47
C GLU A 920 20.04 17.08 -4.57
N THR A 921 19.81 16.68 -5.81
CA THR A 921 19.87 17.53 -7.02
C THR A 921 18.64 17.31 -7.91
N PRO A 922 17.46 17.83 -7.51
CA PRO A 922 16.18 17.46 -8.11
C PRO A 922 15.84 18.18 -9.43
N THR A 923 16.68 19.10 -9.90
CA THR A 923 16.47 19.79 -11.19
C THR A 923 17.26 19.13 -12.30
N VAL A 924 16.79 19.23 -13.54
CA VAL A 924 17.50 18.66 -14.70
C VAL A 924 18.94 19.17 -14.80
N GLU A 925 19.18 20.48 -14.64
CA GLU A 925 20.54 21.06 -14.69
C GLU A 925 21.44 20.49 -13.59
N SER A 926 20.93 20.41 -12.35
CA SER A 926 21.74 19.92 -11.22
C SER A 926 22.01 18.41 -11.33
N LEU A 927 21.03 17.64 -11.78
CA LEU A 927 21.15 16.20 -12.01
C LEU A 927 22.18 15.89 -13.10
N VAL A 928 22.12 16.60 -14.24
CA VAL A 928 23.09 16.45 -15.34
C VAL A 928 24.49 16.88 -14.89
N ARG A 929 24.60 17.96 -14.10
CA ARG A 929 25.89 18.41 -13.55
C ARG A 929 26.50 17.40 -12.56
N GLY A 930 25.67 16.65 -11.85
CA GLY A 930 26.08 15.60 -10.92
C GLY A 930 26.50 14.27 -11.57
N LEU A 931 26.31 14.11 -12.89
CA LEU A 931 26.78 12.94 -13.63
C LEU A 931 28.31 13.02 -13.78
N SER A 932 29.06 12.36 -12.90
CA SER A 932 30.52 12.25 -13.01
C SER A 932 30.91 11.49 -14.28
N ARG A 933 31.33 12.23 -15.31
CA ARG A 933 32.12 11.74 -16.44
C ARG A 933 33.44 12.52 -16.50
N PRO A 934 34.55 11.91 -16.95
CA PRO A 934 35.77 12.68 -17.23
C PRO A 934 35.46 13.65 -18.39
N ALA A 935 35.19 14.91 -18.06
CA ALA A 935 34.87 15.94 -19.03
C ALA A 935 36.14 16.68 -19.49
N GLY A 936 36.32 16.85 -20.81
CA GLY A 936 37.32 17.75 -21.41
C GLY A 936 38.46 17.06 -22.16
N ALA A 937 39.48 17.85 -22.53
CA ALA A 937 40.66 17.47 -23.34
C ALA A 937 41.48 16.27 -22.81
N ASP A 938 41.17 15.81 -21.59
CA ASP A 938 41.79 14.66 -20.94
C ASP A 938 41.28 13.30 -21.44
N GLY A 939 40.12 13.24 -22.11
CA GLY A 939 39.53 12.00 -22.64
C GLY A 939 40.29 11.36 -23.81
N LEU A 940 41.25 12.08 -24.40
CA LEU A 940 42.11 11.60 -25.50
C LEU A 940 43.56 11.30 -25.06
N LYS A 941 43.92 11.52 -23.79
CA LYS A 941 45.26 11.22 -23.26
C LYS A 941 45.62 9.75 -23.45
N VAL A 942 46.91 9.48 -23.62
CA VAL A 942 47.45 8.11 -23.78
C VAL A 942 47.06 7.23 -22.59
N LEU A 943 47.06 7.76 -21.36
CA LEU A 943 46.55 7.06 -20.19
C LEU A 943 45.15 7.59 -19.84
N LEU A 944 44.14 6.78 -20.09
CA LEU A 944 42.72 7.08 -19.85
C LEU A 944 42.26 6.45 -18.54
N PRO A 945 41.98 7.23 -17.47
CA PRO A 945 41.39 6.70 -16.25
C PRO A 945 39.92 6.32 -16.49
N LEU A 946 39.60 5.02 -16.46
CA LEU A 946 38.22 4.53 -16.56
C LEU A 946 37.60 4.31 -15.17
N ARG A 947 38.39 3.77 -14.23
CA ARG A 947 38.07 3.67 -12.80
C ARG A 947 39.37 3.70 -12.00
N THR A 948 39.59 4.72 -11.19
CA THR A 948 40.86 4.93 -10.46
C THR A 948 40.85 4.37 -9.04
N GLU A 949 39.67 4.10 -8.49
CA GLU A 949 39.49 3.58 -7.14
C GLU A 949 39.45 2.04 -7.12
N GLY A 950 39.98 1.43 -6.07
CA GLY A 950 40.02 -0.01 -5.86
C GLY A 950 41.12 -0.44 -4.88
N THR A 951 40.99 -1.65 -4.32
CA THR A 951 41.92 -2.22 -3.34
C THR A 951 42.93 -3.20 -3.92
N ARG A 952 42.80 -3.57 -5.21
CA ARG A 952 43.69 -4.48 -5.93
C ARG A 952 44.57 -3.74 -6.96
N PRO A 953 45.67 -4.35 -7.45
CA PRO A 953 46.47 -3.74 -8.51
C PRO A 953 45.66 -3.53 -9.81
N PRO A 954 45.80 -2.40 -10.52
CA PRO A 954 45.03 -2.07 -11.72
C PRO A 954 45.17 -3.08 -12.87
N PHE A 955 44.11 -3.16 -13.68
CA PHE A 955 44.18 -3.63 -15.06
C PHE A 955 44.53 -2.50 -16.01
N PHE A 956 45.48 -2.77 -16.92
CA PHE A 956 45.84 -1.88 -18.02
C PHE A 956 45.36 -2.46 -19.35
N ALA A 957 44.38 -1.80 -19.95
CA ALA A 957 43.69 -2.25 -21.16
C ALA A 957 44.22 -1.53 -22.40
N VAL A 958 44.87 -2.26 -23.32
CA VAL A 958 45.55 -1.70 -24.49
C VAL A 958 44.60 -1.55 -25.68
N HIS A 959 44.62 -0.39 -26.33
CA HIS A 959 43.70 -0.06 -27.43
C HIS A 959 43.73 -1.08 -28.60
N PRO A 960 42.61 -1.27 -29.32
CA PRO A 960 42.58 -2.01 -30.59
C PRO A 960 43.20 -1.21 -31.73
N ALA A 961 43.17 -1.72 -32.97
CA ALA A 961 43.78 -1.06 -34.14
C ALA A 961 43.37 0.41 -34.31
N GLY A 962 42.13 0.76 -33.93
CA GLY A 962 41.59 2.11 -33.98
C GLY A 962 42.21 3.13 -33.01
N GLY A 963 43.06 2.72 -32.06
CA GLY A 963 43.79 3.63 -31.18
C GLY A 963 43.07 4.10 -29.91
N LEU A 964 41.76 3.86 -29.78
CA LEU A 964 40.95 4.32 -28.65
C LEU A 964 40.57 3.16 -27.71
N SER A 965 40.83 3.33 -26.40
CA SER A 965 40.53 2.33 -25.36
C SER A 965 39.12 2.43 -24.78
N TRP A 966 38.26 3.25 -25.39
CA TRP A 966 36.86 3.45 -25.02
C TRP A 966 36.00 2.18 -25.05
N CYS A 967 36.37 1.21 -25.89
CA CYS A 967 35.71 -0.09 -25.95
C CYS A 967 35.75 -0.88 -24.63
N TYR A 968 36.67 -0.54 -23.71
CA TYR A 968 36.76 -1.16 -22.39
C TYR A 968 35.93 -0.45 -21.30
N ALA A 969 35.32 0.70 -21.58
CA ALA A 969 34.51 1.41 -20.59
C ALA A 969 33.40 0.55 -19.96
N PRO A 970 32.68 -0.34 -20.70
CA PRO A 970 31.70 -1.23 -20.08
C PRO A 970 32.28 -2.16 -19.00
N LEU A 971 33.59 -2.44 -19.01
CA LEU A 971 34.23 -3.28 -18.00
C LEU A 971 34.15 -2.66 -16.59
N THR A 972 33.99 -1.34 -16.45
CA THR A 972 33.82 -0.72 -15.12
C THR A 972 32.51 -1.13 -14.43
N GLY A 973 31.48 -1.51 -15.19
CA GLY A 973 30.23 -2.08 -14.64
C GLY A 973 30.19 -3.60 -14.60
N ILE A 974 31.26 -4.28 -15.05
CA ILE A 974 31.36 -5.74 -15.12
C ILE A 974 32.38 -6.26 -14.10
N MET A 975 33.54 -5.60 -14.00
CA MET A 975 34.60 -5.93 -13.07
C MET A 975 34.23 -5.48 -11.65
N PRO A 976 34.51 -6.30 -10.60
CA PRO A 976 34.34 -5.90 -9.21
C PRO A 976 35.03 -4.56 -8.92
N GLU A 977 34.42 -3.72 -8.09
CA GLU A 977 34.92 -2.37 -7.76
C GLU A 977 36.32 -2.37 -7.16
N ALA A 978 36.75 -3.50 -6.56
CA ALA A 978 38.09 -3.68 -6.02
C ALA A 978 39.21 -3.54 -7.07
N TRP A 979 38.93 -3.68 -8.37
CA TRP A 979 39.92 -3.59 -9.44
C TRP A 979 39.88 -2.22 -10.14
N PRO A 980 40.91 -1.36 -10.01
CA PRO A 980 41.03 -0.18 -10.84
C PRO A 980 41.27 -0.57 -12.31
N LEU A 981 40.85 0.28 -13.25
CA LEU A 981 40.93 0.06 -14.68
C LEU A 981 41.41 1.31 -15.42
N TYR A 982 42.48 1.14 -16.20
CA TYR A 982 43.06 2.18 -17.04
C TYR A 982 43.11 1.73 -18.49
N GLY A 983 42.65 2.58 -19.41
CA GLY A 983 42.81 2.39 -20.84
C GLY A 983 44.09 3.02 -21.35
N LEU A 984 44.82 2.34 -22.24
CA LEU A 984 45.99 2.88 -22.94
C LEU A 984 45.59 3.23 -24.37
N GLN A 985 45.52 4.51 -24.70
CA GLN A 985 45.18 5.05 -26.02
C GLN A 985 46.44 5.32 -26.85
N ALA A 986 46.31 5.35 -28.17
CA ALA A 986 47.44 5.54 -29.06
C ALA A 986 48.07 6.94 -28.94
N ARG A 987 49.40 6.98 -28.86
CA ARG A 987 50.20 8.21 -29.02
C ARG A 987 49.94 8.80 -30.41
N GLY A 988 49.58 10.07 -30.48
CA GLY A 988 49.19 10.77 -31.72
C GLY A 988 47.71 11.16 -31.80
N LEU A 989 46.86 10.70 -30.87
CA LEU A 989 45.46 11.14 -30.77
C LEU A 989 45.33 12.50 -30.07
N SER A 990 45.95 12.68 -28.91
CA SER A 990 45.99 13.96 -28.17
C SER A 990 47.36 14.63 -28.13
N GLU A 991 48.44 13.87 -28.27
CA GLU A 991 49.83 14.35 -28.15
C GLU A 991 50.42 14.62 -29.54
N GLU A 992 51.03 15.79 -29.75
CA GLU A 992 51.80 16.10 -30.95
C GLU A 992 53.16 15.39 -30.89
N GLY A 993 53.36 14.38 -31.74
CA GLY A 993 54.59 13.59 -31.79
C GLY A 993 54.57 12.58 -32.93
N ALA A 994 55.73 11.97 -33.22
CA ALA A 994 55.79 10.90 -34.21
C ALA A 994 55.03 9.66 -33.73
N LEU A 995 54.23 9.07 -34.63
CA LEU A 995 53.63 7.75 -34.40
C LEU A 995 54.74 6.71 -34.16
N PRO A 996 54.53 5.70 -33.31
CA PRO A 996 55.54 4.69 -33.04
C PRO A 996 55.98 3.97 -34.31
N GLY A 997 57.28 3.66 -34.42
CA GLY A 997 57.86 2.96 -35.56
C GLY A 997 57.86 1.43 -35.44
N SER A 998 57.52 0.88 -34.27
CA SER A 998 57.39 -0.56 -34.04
C SER A 998 56.45 -0.86 -32.86
N VAL A 999 55.91 -2.09 -32.78
CA VAL A 999 55.16 -2.56 -31.60
C VAL A 999 56.05 -2.56 -30.35
N LYS A 1000 57.37 -2.79 -30.49
CA LYS A 1000 58.33 -2.74 -29.37
C LYS A 1000 58.43 -1.33 -28.78
N GLU A 1001 58.50 -0.32 -29.64
CA GLU A 1001 58.50 1.09 -29.23
C GLU A 1001 57.16 1.46 -28.58
N MET A 1002 56.03 1.06 -29.19
CA MET A 1002 54.70 1.30 -28.63
C MET A 1002 54.52 0.67 -27.24
N ALA A 1003 55.00 -0.56 -27.05
CA ALA A 1003 55.00 -1.23 -25.75
C ALA A 1003 55.87 -0.46 -24.73
N ALA A 1004 57.08 -0.04 -25.10
CA ALA A 1004 57.95 0.73 -24.22
C ALA A 1004 57.30 2.07 -23.79
N ASP A 1005 56.61 2.75 -24.71
CA ASP A 1005 55.87 3.97 -24.41
C ASP A 1005 54.76 3.72 -23.38
N TYR A 1006 53.96 2.66 -23.56
CA TYR A 1006 52.90 2.32 -22.63
C TYR A 1006 53.42 1.86 -21.27
N LEU A 1007 54.54 1.14 -21.24
CA LEU A 1007 55.21 0.77 -20.00
C LEU A 1007 55.66 2.01 -19.21
N ALA A 1008 56.14 3.06 -19.88
CA ALA A 1008 56.45 4.32 -19.23
C ALA A 1008 55.19 4.97 -18.61
N ARG A 1009 54.04 4.90 -19.29
CA ARG A 1009 52.76 5.46 -18.79
C ARG A 1009 52.18 4.69 -17.62
N ILE A 1010 52.13 3.35 -17.67
CA ILE A 1010 51.57 2.57 -16.57
C ILE A 1010 52.42 2.71 -15.30
N ARG A 1011 53.73 2.97 -15.42
CA ARG A 1011 54.63 3.26 -14.29
C ARG A 1011 54.34 4.57 -13.57
N GLU A 1012 53.60 5.49 -14.20
CA GLU A 1012 53.08 6.69 -13.52
C GLU A 1012 51.99 6.32 -12.49
N VAL A 1013 51.28 5.19 -12.69
CA VAL A 1013 50.22 4.68 -11.81
C VAL A 1013 50.73 3.60 -10.86
N GLN A 1014 51.52 2.66 -11.39
CA GLN A 1014 52.04 1.51 -10.66
C GLN A 1014 53.52 1.31 -10.98
N GLN A 1015 54.40 1.67 -10.03
CA GLN A 1015 55.85 1.69 -10.24
C GLN A 1015 56.48 0.30 -10.39
N SER A 1016 55.90 -0.73 -9.77
CA SER A 1016 56.39 -2.12 -9.80
C SER A 1016 55.23 -3.13 -9.88
N GLY A 1017 55.50 -4.36 -10.32
CA GLY A 1017 54.53 -5.45 -10.42
C GLY A 1017 53.94 -5.91 -9.07
N PRO A 1018 52.93 -6.79 -9.10
CA PRO A 1018 52.46 -7.54 -10.28
C PRO A 1018 51.55 -6.73 -11.22
N TYR A 1019 51.78 -6.83 -12.54
CA TYR A 1019 50.99 -6.15 -13.57
C TYR A 1019 49.88 -7.04 -14.13
N HIS A 1020 48.71 -6.44 -14.40
CA HIS A 1020 47.60 -7.08 -15.10
C HIS A 1020 47.37 -6.38 -16.45
N LEU A 1021 47.59 -7.12 -17.54
CA LEU A 1021 47.52 -6.60 -18.89
C LEU A 1021 46.35 -7.24 -19.64
N LEU A 1022 45.57 -6.42 -20.34
CA LEU A 1022 44.44 -6.84 -21.15
C LEU A 1022 44.50 -6.17 -22.51
N GLY A 1023 44.24 -6.90 -23.59
CA GLY A 1023 44.21 -6.32 -24.93
C GLY A 1023 43.33 -7.06 -25.92
N TRP A 1024 42.49 -6.31 -26.65
CA TRP A 1024 41.62 -6.77 -27.72
C TRP A 1024 42.20 -6.42 -29.08
N SER A 1025 42.10 -7.35 -30.04
CA SER A 1025 42.60 -7.15 -31.40
C SER A 1025 44.10 -6.78 -31.37
N LEU A 1026 44.54 -5.72 -32.06
CA LEU A 1026 45.93 -5.24 -31.95
C LEU A 1026 46.42 -5.11 -30.51
N GLY A 1027 45.58 -4.63 -29.59
CA GLY A 1027 45.95 -4.41 -28.20
C GLY A 1027 46.46 -5.67 -27.51
N GLY A 1028 45.97 -6.85 -27.91
CA GLY A 1028 46.47 -8.12 -27.37
C GLY A 1028 47.91 -8.44 -27.80
N VAL A 1029 48.31 -8.05 -29.01
CA VAL A 1029 49.69 -8.18 -29.51
C VAL A 1029 50.62 -7.22 -28.78
N VAL A 1030 50.16 -5.99 -28.54
CA VAL A 1030 50.93 -4.99 -27.80
C VAL A 1030 51.05 -5.36 -26.32
N ALA A 1031 49.97 -5.84 -25.70
CA ALA A 1031 49.97 -6.32 -24.31
C ALA A 1031 50.94 -7.50 -24.11
N HIS A 1032 51.04 -8.41 -25.10
CA HIS A 1032 52.02 -9.48 -25.08
C HIS A 1032 53.47 -8.96 -25.12
N GLU A 1033 53.79 -8.02 -26.02
CA GLU A 1033 55.13 -7.41 -26.07
C GLU A 1033 55.43 -6.58 -24.80
N MET A 1034 54.44 -5.89 -24.23
CA MET A 1034 54.56 -5.23 -22.92
C MET A 1034 54.93 -6.23 -21.82
N ALA A 1035 54.28 -7.40 -21.82
CA ALA A 1035 54.57 -8.45 -20.84
C ALA A 1035 56.00 -8.99 -20.99
N VAL A 1036 56.50 -9.19 -22.22
CA VAL A 1036 57.89 -9.57 -22.48
C VAL A 1036 58.86 -8.53 -21.93
N GLN A 1037 58.66 -7.25 -22.25
CA GLN A 1037 59.57 -6.19 -21.80
C GLN A 1037 59.55 -5.99 -20.28
N LEU A 1038 58.40 -6.21 -19.62
CA LEU A 1038 58.31 -6.24 -18.16
C LEU A 1038 59.14 -7.40 -17.57
N GLN A 1039 59.07 -8.59 -18.17
CA GLN A 1039 59.89 -9.72 -17.73
C GLN A 1039 61.39 -9.49 -17.95
N GLU A 1040 61.78 -8.90 -19.08
CA GLU A 1040 63.18 -8.50 -19.33
C GLU A 1040 63.67 -7.46 -18.32
N ALA A 1041 62.77 -6.63 -17.79
CA ALA A 1041 63.04 -5.68 -16.71
C ALA A 1041 62.97 -6.28 -15.30
N GLY A 1042 62.64 -7.57 -15.15
CA GLY A 1042 62.53 -8.27 -13.86
C GLY A 1042 61.22 -8.05 -13.11
N GLU A 1043 60.17 -7.56 -13.79
CA GLU A 1043 58.85 -7.33 -13.21
C GLU A 1043 57.93 -8.54 -13.37
N GLU A 1044 57.00 -8.71 -12.43
CA GLU A 1044 56.00 -9.77 -12.46
C GLU A 1044 54.75 -9.35 -13.25
N VAL A 1045 54.21 -10.26 -14.07
CA VAL A 1045 52.95 -10.09 -14.81
C VAL A 1045 51.99 -11.18 -14.33
N ALA A 1046 51.07 -10.83 -13.44
CA ALA A 1046 50.11 -11.76 -12.84
C ALA A 1046 49.02 -12.19 -13.82
N ALA A 1047 48.67 -11.35 -14.78
CA ALA A 1047 47.71 -11.72 -15.81
C ALA A 1047 48.05 -11.10 -17.16
N LEU A 1048 48.11 -11.93 -18.20
CA LEU A 1048 48.14 -11.52 -19.60
C LEU A 1048 46.89 -12.04 -20.32
N VAL A 1049 45.96 -11.13 -20.58
CA VAL A 1049 44.66 -11.43 -21.20
C VAL A 1049 44.61 -10.90 -22.64
N VAL A 1050 44.33 -11.78 -23.58
CA VAL A 1050 44.25 -11.48 -25.01
C VAL A 1050 42.85 -11.81 -25.54
N LEU A 1051 42.15 -10.80 -26.05
CA LEU A 1051 40.81 -10.93 -26.62
C LEU A 1051 40.91 -10.94 -28.16
N ASP A 1052 40.63 -12.09 -28.78
CA ASP A 1052 40.64 -12.38 -30.22
C ASP A 1052 41.77 -11.71 -31.01
N ALA A 1053 43.00 -11.81 -30.49
CA ALA A 1053 44.21 -11.33 -31.16
C ALA A 1053 45.14 -12.48 -31.53
N TYR A 1054 45.91 -12.31 -32.60
CA TYR A 1054 46.78 -13.35 -33.14
C TYR A 1054 48.09 -12.77 -33.67
N PRO A 1055 49.22 -13.49 -33.55
CA PRO A 1055 50.46 -13.09 -34.19
C PRO A 1055 50.38 -13.29 -35.71
N SER A 1056 50.83 -12.29 -36.47
CA SER A 1056 50.62 -12.19 -37.92
C SER A 1056 51.80 -12.66 -38.78
N ALA A 1057 52.91 -13.10 -38.17
CA ALA A 1057 54.22 -13.27 -38.81
C ALA A 1057 54.15 -14.00 -40.17
N GLY A 1058 54.35 -13.24 -41.27
CA GLY A 1058 54.61 -13.76 -42.61
C GLY A 1058 53.42 -14.31 -43.40
N ARG A 1059 52.16 -14.00 -43.06
CA ARG A 1059 51.00 -14.39 -43.88
C ARG A 1059 50.45 -13.22 -44.71
N GLU A 1060 50.33 -13.42 -46.02
CA GLU A 1060 49.51 -12.55 -46.90
C GLU A 1060 48.06 -12.57 -46.42
N ARG A 1061 47.45 -11.38 -46.36
CA ARG A 1061 46.07 -11.19 -45.93
C ARG A 1061 45.14 -11.81 -46.98
N ALA A 1062 44.20 -12.64 -46.56
CA ALA A 1062 43.01 -12.90 -47.38
C ALA A 1062 42.20 -11.59 -47.41
N GLU A 1063 41.97 -11.06 -48.61
CA GLU A 1063 41.06 -9.94 -48.86
C GLU A 1063 39.65 -10.34 -48.42
N GLN A 1064 39.23 -9.87 -47.25
CA GLN A 1064 37.83 -9.75 -46.85
C GLN A 1064 37.81 -8.98 -45.52
N ASP A 1065 37.69 -7.66 -45.61
CA ASP A 1065 37.08 -6.85 -44.56
C ASP A 1065 35.99 -6.04 -45.25
N GLU A 1066 34.76 -6.14 -44.75
CA GLU A 1066 33.67 -5.24 -45.12
C GLU A 1066 34.10 -3.79 -44.87
N GLU A 1067 33.71 -2.91 -45.78
CA GLU A 1067 33.98 -1.47 -45.77
C GLU A 1067 33.18 -0.82 -44.63
N VAL A 1068 33.64 -0.96 -43.39
CA VAL A 1068 33.10 -0.24 -42.24
C VAL A 1068 33.55 1.21 -42.34
N ASP A 1069 32.59 2.14 -42.39
CA ASP A 1069 32.84 3.57 -42.31
C ASP A 1069 33.41 3.91 -40.91
N TRP A 1070 34.74 3.95 -40.83
CA TRP A 1070 35.47 4.17 -39.59
C TRP A 1070 35.29 5.60 -39.06
N THR A 1071 35.06 6.56 -39.96
CA THR A 1071 34.81 7.96 -39.63
C THR A 1071 33.49 8.09 -38.87
N ASP A 1072 32.43 7.47 -39.38
CA ASP A 1072 31.12 7.40 -38.70
C ASP A 1072 31.22 6.65 -37.36
N ALA A 1073 32.02 5.57 -37.28
CA ALA A 1073 32.22 4.83 -36.03
C ALA A 1073 32.94 5.66 -34.95
N VAL A 1074 33.96 6.45 -35.30
CA VAL A 1074 34.68 7.31 -34.37
C VAL A 1074 33.81 8.47 -33.88
N LEU A 1075 33.03 9.08 -34.77
CA LEU A 1075 32.10 10.18 -34.42
C LEU A 1075 31.00 9.70 -33.47
N ARG A 1076 30.31 8.59 -33.78
CA ARG A 1076 29.24 8.03 -32.92
C ARG A 1076 29.72 7.64 -31.53
N VAL A 1077 30.95 7.13 -31.42
CA VAL A 1077 31.51 6.78 -30.11
C VAL A 1077 31.99 8.05 -29.40
N GLY A 1078 32.57 9.03 -30.10
CA GLY A 1078 32.91 10.34 -29.54
C GLY A 1078 31.70 11.04 -28.91
N GLU A 1079 30.56 11.05 -29.60
CA GLU A 1079 29.27 11.53 -29.07
C GLU A 1079 28.87 10.82 -27.78
N ARG A 1080 29.06 9.49 -27.71
CA ARG A 1080 28.75 8.68 -26.52
C ARG A 1080 29.62 9.04 -25.30
N PHE A 1081 30.83 9.55 -25.52
CA PHE A 1081 31.73 10.04 -24.47
C PHE A 1081 31.67 11.56 -24.28
N GLY A 1082 30.74 12.26 -24.96
CA GLY A 1082 30.55 13.70 -24.84
C GLY A 1082 31.67 14.53 -25.48
N LEU A 1083 32.38 13.99 -26.46
CA LEU A 1083 33.46 14.65 -27.19
C LEU A 1083 32.99 15.07 -28.58
N ASP A 1084 33.06 16.37 -28.87
CA ASP A 1084 32.89 16.93 -30.21
C ASP A 1084 34.25 16.90 -30.92
N LEU A 1085 34.49 15.85 -31.72
CA LEU A 1085 35.77 15.62 -32.38
C LEU A 1085 35.91 16.50 -33.63
N SER A 1086 37.01 17.23 -33.76
CA SER A 1086 37.29 18.02 -34.95
C SER A 1086 37.70 17.15 -36.14
N ASP A 1087 37.51 17.65 -37.37
CA ASP A 1087 37.99 16.98 -38.60
C ASP A 1087 39.48 16.60 -38.54
N GLU A 1088 40.29 17.42 -37.86
CA GLU A 1088 41.71 17.16 -37.63
C GLU A 1088 41.94 15.97 -36.69
N GLN A 1089 41.15 15.84 -35.62
CA GLN A 1089 41.23 14.71 -34.68
C GLN A 1089 40.78 13.41 -35.33
N VAL A 1090 39.77 13.47 -36.21
CA VAL A 1090 39.31 12.33 -37.00
C VAL A 1090 40.39 11.88 -37.99
N ALA A 1091 41.03 12.81 -38.71
CA ALA A 1091 42.15 12.50 -39.63
C ALA A 1091 43.39 11.91 -38.90
N ARG A 1092 43.67 12.38 -37.67
CA ARG A 1092 44.71 11.80 -36.82
C ARG A 1092 44.36 10.37 -36.41
N ALA A 1093 43.11 10.09 -36.04
CA ALA A 1093 42.65 8.74 -35.69
C ALA A 1093 42.76 7.76 -36.87
N GLU A 1094 42.50 8.20 -38.10
CA GLU A 1094 42.74 7.39 -39.31
C GLU A 1094 44.22 7.07 -39.53
N SER A 1095 45.09 8.07 -39.39
CA SER A 1095 46.54 7.92 -39.51
C SER A 1095 47.11 6.95 -38.46
N VAL A 1096 46.63 7.06 -37.22
CA VAL A 1096 46.93 6.13 -36.13
C VAL A 1096 46.50 4.72 -36.49
N ARG A 1097 45.27 4.53 -37.00
CA ARG A 1097 44.77 3.20 -37.39
C ARG A 1097 45.61 2.57 -38.49
N ALA A 1098 45.95 3.32 -39.53
CA ALA A 1098 46.78 2.83 -40.63
C ALA A 1098 48.18 2.40 -40.14
N ASN A 1099 48.82 3.22 -39.30
CA ASN A 1099 50.11 2.90 -38.71
C ASN A 1099 50.03 1.64 -37.84
N ASN A 1100 49.06 1.59 -36.93
CA ASN A 1100 48.81 0.47 -36.04
C ASN A 1100 48.66 -0.87 -36.77
N ILE A 1101 47.89 -0.89 -37.86
CA ILE A 1101 47.71 -2.09 -38.70
C ILE A 1101 49.05 -2.50 -39.37
N ALA A 1102 49.81 -1.54 -39.88
CA ALA A 1102 51.11 -1.80 -40.49
C ALA A 1102 52.11 -2.39 -39.49
N LEU A 1103 52.19 -1.82 -38.29
CA LEU A 1103 53.04 -2.32 -37.20
C LEU A 1103 52.63 -3.72 -36.74
N ALA A 1104 51.32 -3.97 -36.59
CA ALA A 1104 50.78 -5.28 -36.21
C ALA A 1104 51.18 -6.39 -37.19
N THR A 1105 51.24 -6.06 -38.47
CA THR A 1105 51.56 -6.99 -39.55
C THR A 1105 53.06 -7.27 -39.62
N ALA A 1106 53.89 -6.24 -39.37
CA ALA A 1106 55.34 -6.34 -39.39
C ALA A 1106 55.94 -6.94 -38.10
N HIS A 1107 55.19 -6.95 -37.00
CA HIS A 1107 55.70 -7.40 -35.71
C HIS A 1107 55.79 -8.93 -35.62
N VAL A 1108 56.97 -9.41 -35.20
CA VAL A 1108 57.21 -10.80 -34.82
C VAL A 1108 57.36 -10.83 -33.30
N PRO A 1109 56.43 -11.47 -32.57
CA PRO A 1109 56.49 -11.48 -31.12
C PRO A 1109 57.74 -12.21 -30.61
N SER A 1110 58.26 -11.72 -29.49
CA SER A 1110 59.30 -12.40 -28.71
C SER A 1110 58.66 -13.51 -27.86
N THR A 1111 59.43 -14.26 -27.05
CA THR A 1111 58.87 -15.32 -26.20
C THR A 1111 58.56 -14.80 -24.80
N TYR A 1112 57.31 -14.95 -24.36
CA TYR A 1112 56.85 -14.64 -22.99
C TYR A 1112 56.91 -15.87 -22.07
N GLN A 1113 57.48 -15.71 -20.88
CA GLN A 1113 57.67 -16.77 -19.88
C GLN A 1113 56.55 -16.75 -18.82
N GLY A 1114 55.31 -17.03 -19.22
CA GLY A 1114 54.16 -17.11 -18.32
C GLY A 1114 52.93 -17.67 -19.04
N ASP A 1115 51.80 -17.71 -18.34
CA ASP A 1115 50.54 -18.18 -18.90
C ASP A 1115 49.82 -17.06 -19.66
N LEU A 1116 49.05 -17.42 -20.69
CA LEU A 1116 48.27 -16.48 -21.50
C LEU A 1116 46.80 -16.91 -21.53
N ILE A 1117 45.91 -16.01 -21.11
CA ILE A 1117 44.46 -16.20 -21.17
C ILE A 1117 43.97 -15.66 -22.51
N HIS A 1118 43.50 -16.54 -23.39
CA HIS A 1118 43.02 -16.19 -24.73
C HIS A 1118 41.50 -16.36 -24.82
N VAL A 1119 40.76 -15.27 -25.06
CA VAL A 1119 39.32 -15.31 -25.32
C VAL A 1119 39.08 -15.11 -26.82
N ALA A 1120 38.65 -16.16 -27.52
CA ALA A 1120 38.48 -16.16 -28.98
C ALA A 1120 37.03 -15.94 -29.40
N ALA A 1121 36.80 -15.13 -30.46
CA ALA A 1121 35.49 -15.04 -31.12
C ALA A 1121 35.34 -16.18 -32.14
N LEU A 1122 34.30 -17.00 -32.00
CA LEU A 1122 34.09 -18.21 -32.82
C LEU A 1122 33.46 -17.92 -34.18
N LEU A 1123 32.52 -16.97 -34.26
CA LEU A 1123 31.74 -16.76 -35.49
C LEU A 1123 32.63 -16.13 -36.57
N GLY A 1124 32.62 -16.73 -37.77
CA GLY A 1124 33.42 -16.28 -38.91
C GLY A 1124 34.86 -16.84 -38.97
N LYS A 1125 35.24 -17.77 -38.09
CA LYS A 1125 36.56 -18.44 -38.11
C LYS A 1125 36.46 -19.87 -38.68
N PRO A 1126 37.55 -20.44 -39.25
CA PRO A 1126 37.57 -21.81 -39.75
C PRO A 1126 37.31 -22.84 -38.64
N GLU A 1127 36.43 -23.81 -38.89
CA GLU A 1127 36.12 -24.89 -37.94
C GLU A 1127 37.34 -25.81 -37.69
N GLY A 1128 37.54 -26.22 -36.43
CA GLY A 1128 38.46 -27.30 -36.06
C GLY A 1128 39.91 -26.93 -35.74
N VAL A 1129 40.29 -25.64 -35.72
CA VAL A 1129 41.63 -25.20 -35.30
C VAL A 1129 41.56 -24.41 -33.99
N PRO A 1130 42.25 -24.84 -32.90
CA PRO A 1130 42.37 -24.02 -31.69
C PRO A 1130 43.11 -22.73 -32.04
N LEU A 1131 42.40 -21.60 -32.05
CA LEU A 1131 42.94 -20.33 -32.53
C LEU A 1131 44.11 -19.81 -31.67
N GLY A 1132 44.13 -20.16 -30.38
CA GLY A 1132 45.17 -19.90 -29.40
C GLY A 1132 46.44 -20.73 -29.62
N ALA A 1133 46.38 -21.80 -30.42
CA ALA A 1133 47.59 -22.54 -30.82
C ALA A 1133 48.59 -21.64 -31.57
N ARG A 1134 48.12 -20.52 -32.14
CA ARG A 1134 48.98 -19.52 -32.80
C ARG A 1134 49.90 -18.78 -31.83
N TRP A 1135 49.57 -18.72 -30.54
CA TRP A 1135 50.40 -18.10 -29.51
C TRP A 1135 51.45 -19.04 -28.93
N LYS A 1136 51.31 -20.36 -29.09
CA LYS A 1136 52.23 -21.37 -28.54
C LYS A 1136 53.72 -21.16 -28.86
N PRO A 1137 54.14 -20.69 -30.05
CA PRO A 1137 55.55 -20.41 -30.31
C PRO A 1137 56.12 -19.23 -29.50
N TYR A 1138 55.25 -18.39 -28.93
CA TYR A 1138 55.58 -17.11 -28.32
C TYR A 1138 55.22 -17.05 -26.82
N VAL A 1139 54.77 -18.17 -26.25
CA VAL A 1139 54.37 -18.32 -24.85
C VAL A 1139 54.91 -19.66 -24.35
N MET A 1140 55.73 -19.64 -23.30
CA MET A 1140 56.32 -20.85 -22.71
C MET A 1140 55.41 -21.54 -21.69
N GLY A 1141 54.50 -20.79 -21.06
CA GLY A 1141 53.48 -21.31 -20.14
C GLY A 1141 52.25 -21.86 -20.86
N GLU A 1142 51.16 -22.04 -20.12
CA GLU A 1142 49.89 -22.51 -20.65
C GLU A 1142 49.18 -21.40 -21.43
N VAL A 1143 48.79 -21.70 -22.68
CA VAL A 1143 47.84 -20.86 -23.43
C VAL A 1143 46.45 -21.42 -23.21
N VAL A 1144 45.72 -20.82 -22.27
CA VAL A 1144 44.36 -21.19 -21.92
C VAL A 1144 43.40 -20.47 -22.85
N GLN A 1145 42.69 -21.22 -23.69
CA GLN A 1145 41.70 -20.63 -24.59
C GLN A 1145 40.26 -20.89 -24.12
N THR A 1146 39.47 -19.81 -24.05
CA THR A 1146 38.00 -19.87 -24.02
C THR A 1146 37.44 -19.28 -25.30
N ALA A 1147 36.32 -19.81 -25.77
CA ALA A 1147 35.76 -19.43 -27.07
C ALA A 1147 34.31 -18.96 -26.88
N LEU A 1148 33.98 -17.78 -27.39
CA LEU A 1148 32.66 -17.15 -27.26
C LEU A 1148 31.91 -17.16 -28.60
N PRO A 1149 30.58 -17.40 -28.61
CA PRO A 1149 29.76 -17.50 -29.82
C PRO A 1149 29.41 -16.11 -30.38
N CYS A 1150 30.42 -15.29 -30.68
CA CYS A 1150 30.27 -13.95 -31.24
C CYS A 1150 31.28 -13.71 -32.38
N GLN A 1151 31.08 -12.65 -33.17
CA GLN A 1151 32.05 -12.18 -34.17
C GLN A 1151 33.14 -11.29 -33.53
N HIS A 1152 34.26 -11.06 -34.23
CA HIS A 1152 35.39 -10.27 -33.73
C HIS A 1152 34.99 -8.88 -33.21
N HIS A 1153 34.15 -8.16 -33.97
CA HIS A 1153 33.71 -6.81 -33.60
C HIS A 1153 32.68 -6.79 -32.46
N GLU A 1154 32.01 -7.92 -32.20
CA GLU A 1154 31.00 -8.06 -31.15
C GLU A 1154 31.61 -8.35 -29.77
N LEU A 1155 32.90 -8.71 -29.71
CA LEU A 1155 33.62 -8.91 -28.45
C LEU A 1155 33.69 -7.64 -27.59
N ALA A 1156 33.62 -6.46 -28.21
CA ALA A 1156 33.60 -5.18 -27.51
C ALA A 1156 32.20 -4.78 -26.99
N ARG A 1157 31.15 -5.60 -27.22
CA ARG A 1157 29.82 -5.35 -26.65
C ARG A 1157 29.77 -5.74 -25.18
N PRO A 1158 28.95 -5.06 -24.34
CA PRO A 1158 28.89 -5.33 -22.90
C PRO A 1158 28.60 -6.79 -22.53
N GLU A 1159 27.72 -7.46 -23.28
CA GLU A 1159 27.36 -8.87 -23.09
C GLU A 1159 28.55 -9.82 -23.32
N SER A 1160 29.31 -9.61 -24.41
CA SER A 1160 30.50 -10.38 -24.72
C SER A 1160 31.65 -10.09 -23.76
N LEU A 1161 31.84 -8.83 -23.37
CA LEU A 1161 32.83 -8.42 -22.37
C LEU A 1161 32.55 -9.03 -20.99
N ARG A 1162 31.27 -9.20 -20.62
CA ARG A 1162 30.89 -9.89 -19.39
C ARG A 1162 31.30 -11.35 -19.42
N ALA A 1163 30.94 -12.07 -20.48
CA ALA A 1163 31.34 -13.47 -20.64
C ALA A 1163 32.87 -13.65 -20.72
N ALA A 1164 33.57 -12.71 -21.36
CA ALA A 1164 35.03 -12.69 -21.39
C ALA A 1164 35.64 -12.44 -20.00
N TRP A 1165 35.07 -11.52 -19.23
CA TRP A 1165 35.50 -11.25 -17.86
C TRP A 1165 35.23 -12.42 -16.92
N ASP A 1166 34.08 -13.09 -17.02
CA ASP A 1166 33.76 -14.25 -16.19
C ASP A 1166 34.82 -15.35 -16.35
N THR A 1167 35.30 -15.55 -17.57
CA THR A 1167 36.42 -16.46 -17.87
C THR A 1167 37.72 -16.01 -17.20
N VAL A 1168 38.03 -14.71 -17.27
CA VAL A 1168 39.24 -14.14 -16.65
C VAL A 1168 39.16 -14.27 -15.13
N ALA A 1169 38.01 -13.93 -14.53
CA ALA A 1169 37.77 -13.97 -13.10
C ALA A 1169 37.87 -15.39 -12.52
N GLU A 1170 37.33 -16.41 -13.21
CA GLU A 1170 37.46 -17.81 -12.83
C GLU A 1170 38.93 -18.24 -12.73
N ARG A 1171 39.79 -17.72 -13.61
CA ARG A 1171 41.21 -18.04 -13.62
C ARG A 1171 42.02 -17.26 -12.59
N LEU A 1172 41.66 -16.00 -12.34
CA LEU A 1172 42.25 -15.21 -11.26
C LEU A 1172 41.88 -15.73 -9.86
N ALA A 1173 40.77 -16.49 -9.74
CA ALA A 1173 40.36 -17.12 -8.48
C ALA A 1173 41.07 -18.46 -8.20
N GLY A 1174 41.81 -19.00 -9.17
CA GLY A 1174 42.43 -20.33 -9.12
C GLY A 1174 43.84 -20.40 -8.51
N GLU A 1175 44.40 -19.30 -8.00
CA GLU A 1175 45.70 -19.33 -7.31
C GLU A 1175 45.54 -19.90 -5.88
N PRO A 1176 46.28 -20.96 -5.50
CA PRO A 1176 46.34 -21.39 -4.11
C PRO A 1176 47.10 -20.32 -3.30
N SER A 1177 46.46 -19.77 -2.28
CA SER A 1177 47.16 -19.05 -1.23
C SER A 1177 48.03 -20.02 -0.42
N GLU A 1178 49.29 -20.18 -0.79
CA GLU A 1178 50.32 -20.69 0.13
C GLU A 1178 50.90 -19.51 0.91
N GLY A 1179 50.65 -19.47 2.24
CA GLY A 1179 51.36 -18.59 3.19
C GLY A 1179 50.46 -17.71 4.04
#